data_AF-A0A173ZJJ2-F1
#
_entry.id   AF-A0A173ZJJ2-F1
#
_cell.length_a   1.000
_cell.length_b   1.000
_cell.length_c   1.000
_cell.angle_alpha   90.00
_cell.angle_beta   90.00
_cell.angle_gamma   90.00
#
_symmetry.space_group_name_H-M   'P 1'
#
loop_
_entity.id
_entity.type
_entity.pdbx_description
1 polymer ?
#
loop_
_entity_poly.entity_id
_entity_poly.type
_entity_poly.pdbx_seq_one_letter_code
_entity_poly.pdbx_strand_id
1 'polypeptide(L)'
;MVSFFGEVNRMSLFCREIMLYNEFVPALEPEKHNWEYRAYGHYDGIGIGKKIEFQNGSSFEKIYTSCAESDSENMSYATQTLLGFFENEEKEHEFWQTDKPFLYIVLLQVVDNASTPFYKDMCDGKFLKNQYKEIGLNEKQWESIMVQPYYSLDNSDFFLAVKCDYTSIGTKYINYLHQKKEENTFQVKNSYSILGVQSAMIENGLPDDISNEKIDMIELRAIEKEGGSIGQLYKKLREEFEADKSIKVSRLSLLGTEDEAIVITNISWRKLLPLYSKHNGLLSNSCANYTSAISTKVMFHINDNNAAVIKNMENNGDVNETKICDKMCKLINEIYKDCNDVRKISEKKNLMMLVNSLRRFEKKNQLFADYNFFTLFMPLYVFLRLLKKGNDGNTIFYYEFMKSMRLRTQNFTKSDRVFSQVVDFNMRYFDVPTKFITLYSAYIYRFKKMLNLKNAKNYEFLICPGENGQMEVKEIMPRVSNEERLFLVGVPESQMYAPKLMCIMLGHEIAHFVGTSIRCRESRAKSLAKMCARMIVLSMQAYLANESDADILWENTGKAWENCEQKLVQWLDFYITRIQDENYLKEYYYSKECYNEKNLKFNKEYYCHTNMLKDTLSMSIAEFLQERGKNTFGFAIQNMYANNTDEKINKQQYFEQMGEKLQECINDFVAPVKKGNDILNMHGGIDQFIYLVKECYADMICILALHLSLADYLQAFISNLGEMGKHADEMADTMLIARIAIVMCVVRYPRDNELEKYSNINEKEQQIIWGWGDDELEKIEEESECCELEELATEFSEHYIANTYKMDLKALINNVVDIIYDQKILKEIIRYLLKCRAEYYREMLQVHNKKNMAEIMQFYRTVQMDDTEKMFSEIGKIISQYEKDIRVEMGEM
;
A
#
# COMPACT_ATOMS: atom_id res chain seq x y z
N MET A 1 -37.24 -30.09 5.16
CA MET A 1 -36.38 -30.31 6.36
C MET A 1 -35.36 -29.18 6.34
N VAL A 2 -35.70 -27.94 6.71
CA VAL A 2 -35.86 -27.40 8.07
C VAL A 2 -34.67 -27.75 8.99
N SER A 3 -33.75 -26.79 9.11
CA SER A 3 -32.82 -26.49 10.21
C SER A 3 -31.99 -27.65 10.79
N PHE A 4 -30.76 -27.86 10.30
CA PHE A 4 -29.73 -28.59 11.03
C PHE A 4 -28.28 -28.20 10.70
N PHE A 5 -28.05 -26.95 10.29
CA PHE A 5 -26.74 -26.31 10.47
C PHE A 5 -26.89 -25.35 11.63
N GLY A 6 -26.30 -25.70 12.77
CA GLY A 6 -26.18 -24.77 13.88
C GLY A 6 -25.49 -23.51 13.37
N GLU A 7 -26.10 -22.36 13.65
CA GLU A 7 -25.38 -21.09 13.64
C GLU A 7 -24.15 -21.27 14.51
N VAL A 8 -22.99 -21.44 13.88
CA VAL A 8 -21.72 -21.14 14.53
C VAL A 8 -21.86 -19.66 14.89
N ASN A 9 -21.99 -19.35 16.17
CA ASN A 9 -21.97 -17.98 16.68
C ASN A 9 -20.82 -17.23 15.98
N ARG A 10 -21.16 -16.44 14.96
CA ARG A 10 -20.20 -15.55 14.30
C ARG A 10 -19.87 -14.51 15.34
N MET A 11 -18.67 -14.56 15.90
CA MET A 11 -18.21 -13.54 16.83
C MET A 11 -17.99 -12.26 16.03
N SER A 12 -18.86 -11.26 16.19
CA SER A 12 -18.68 -9.94 15.58
C SER A 12 -17.42 -9.29 16.13
N LEU A 13 -16.59 -8.74 15.24
CA LEU A 13 -15.41 -7.98 15.60
C LEU A 13 -15.83 -6.52 15.86
N PHE A 14 -15.20 -5.87 16.84
CA PHE A 14 -15.40 -4.46 17.11
C PHE A 14 -14.07 -3.72 17.18
N CYS A 15 -14.07 -2.45 16.78
CA CYS A 15 -12.96 -1.51 17.02
C CYS A 15 -13.46 -0.37 17.90
N ARG A 16 -12.71 -0.06 18.93
CA ARG A 16 -12.87 1.12 19.77
C ARG A 16 -11.83 2.15 19.34
N GLU A 17 -12.30 3.35 19.03
CA GLU A 17 -11.43 4.51 18.89
C GLU A 17 -11.12 5.08 20.27
N ILE A 18 -9.84 5.35 20.54
CA ILE A 18 -9.40 6.13 21.71
C ILE A 18 -8.62 7.34 21.19
N MET A 19 -9.16 8.52 21.42
CA MET A 19 -8.56 9.77 20.98
C MET A 19 -7.66 10.32 22.08
N LEU A 20 -6.42 10.61 21.74
CA LEU A 20 -5.47 11.30 22.59
C LEU A 20 -5.32 12.73 22.11
N TYR A 21 -5.58 13.69 22.99
CA TYR A 21 -5.56 15.12 22.68
C TYR A 21 -4.29 15.76 23.20
N ASN A 22 -3.67 16.59 22.38
CA ASN A 22 -2.52 17.40 22.74
C ASN A 22 -2.77 18.87 22.33
N GLU A 23 -2.76 19.75 23.31
CA GLU A 23 -2.78 21.20 23.10
C GLU A 23 -1.35 21.67 22.78
N PHE A 24 -1.05 21.81 21.49
CA PHE A 24 0.25 22.33 21.06
C PHE A 24 0.55 23.68 21.72
N VAL A 25 1.78 23.84 22.18
CA VAL A 25 2.21 25.05 22.89
C VAL A 25 2.33 26.25 21.93
N PRO A 26 1.75 27.42 22.26
CA PRO A 26 0.78 27.68 23.34
C PRO A 26 -0.67 27.55 22.84
N ALA A 27 -1.57 27.09 23.75
CA ALA A 27 -3.01 27.09 23.53
C ALA A 27 -3.50 28.43 22.97
N LEU A 28 -4.24 28.38 21.85
CA LEU A 28 -4.56 29.55 21.03
C LEU A 28 -5.60 30.47 21.67
N GLU A 29 -6.47 29.95 22.53
CA GLU A 29 -7.46 30.69 23.34
C GLU A 29 -7.76 29.92 24.65
N PRO A 30 -8.40 30.53 25.67
CA PRO A 30 -8.99 29.81 26.80
C PRO A 30 -10.19 28.96 26.35
N GLU A 31 -9.93 27.94 25.53
CA GLU A 31 -10.94 27.01 25.06
C GLU A 31 -11.30 26.01 26.17
N LYS A 32 -12.61 25.86 26.37
CA LYS A 32 -13.18 25.03 27.42
C LYS A 32 -13.37 23.60 26.91
N HIS A 33 -12.29 22.86 26.71
CA HIS A 33 -12.39 21.47 26.29
C HIS A 33 -13.16 20.60 27.31
N ASN A 34 -13.94 19.64 26.81
CA ASN A 34 -14.74 18.69 27.59
C ASN A 34 -14.28 17.28 27.22
N TRP A 35 -13.06 16.92 27.59
CA TRP A 35 -12.59 15.56 27.45
C TRP A 35 -13.18 14.67 28.55
N GLU A 36 -13.40 13.40 28.26
CA GLU A 36 -13.90 12.44 29.26
C GLU A 36 -12.89 12.21 30.38
N TYR A 37 -11.60 12.13 30.03
CA TYR A 37 -10.50 12.07 30.98
C TYR A 37 -9.48 13.14 30.67
N ARG A 38 -8.94 13.75 31.73
CA ARG A 38 -7.77 14.61 31.64
C ARG A 38 -6.51 13.76 31.77
N ALA A 39 -5.64 13.82 30.77
CA ALA A 39 -4.40 13.07 30.75
C ALA A 39 -3.28 13.83 31.49
N TYR A 40 -2.35 13.06 32.04
CA TYR A 40 -1.15 13.55 32.70
C TYR A 40 0.07 12.93 32.00
N GLY A 41 0.78 13.73 31.22
CA GLY A 41 1.99 13.30 30.51
C GLY A 41 2.30 14.18 29.32
N HIS A 42 2.48 13.55 28.15
CA HIS A 42 2.64 14.22 26.86
C HIS A 42 1.30 14.69 26.25
N TYR A 43 0.21 13.98 26.57
CA TYR A 43 -1.14 14.32 26.17
C TYR A 43 -1.86 15.04 27.32
N ASP A 44 -2.85 15.86 26.96
CA ASP A 44 -3.65 16.66 27.88
C ASP A 44 -5.02 16.03 28.12
N GLY A 45 -5.54 15.25 27.17
CA GLY A 45 -6.86 14.64 27.22
C GLY A 45 -6.95 13.25 26.62
N ILE A 46 -7.94 12.48 27.07
CA ILE A 46 -8.36 11.21 26.47
C ILE A 46 -9.87 11.28 26.23
N GLY A 47 -10.28 10.98 24.99
CA GLY A 47 -11.67 10.80 24.58
C GLY A 47 -11.94 9.35 24.21
N ILE A 48 -13.12 8.84 24.55
CA ILE A 48 -13.57 7.51 24.17
C ILE A 48 -14.44 7.67 22.92
N GLY A 49 -13.87 7.28 21.79
CA GLY A 49 -14.50 7.43 20.49
C GLY A 49 -15.56 6.38 20.19
N LYS A 50 -15.99 6.37 18.94
CA LYS A 50 -17.08 5.51 18.48
C LYS A 50 -16.65 4.04 18.56
N LYS A 51 -17.65 3.17 18.73
CA LYS A 51 -17.50 1.73 18.52
C LYS A 51 -17.88 1.44 17.08
N ILE A 52 -16.99 0.79 16.36
CA ILE A 52 -17.20 0.39 14.97
C ILE A 52 -17.39 -1.13 14.96
N GLU A 53 -18.51 -1.59 14.41
CA GLU A 53 -18.79 -3.02 14.22
C GLU A 53 -18.23 -3.52 12.87
N PHE A 54 -17.60 -4.69 12.91
CA PHE A 54 -17.00 -5.38 11.79
C PHE A 54 -17.76 -6.68 11.57
N GLN A 55 -18.26 -6.84 10.36
CA GLN A 55 -18.98 -8.05 9.96
C GLN A 55 -18.12 -8.94 9.03
N ASN A 56 -17.04 -8.38 8.45
CA ASN A 56 -16.12 -9.04 7.51
C ASN A 56 -14.89 -8.14 7.18
N GLY A 57 -13.94 -8.64 6.38
CA GLY A 57 -12.71 -7.94 5.98
C GLY A 57 -12.88 -6.63 5.17
N SER A 58 -14.05 -6.34 4.59
CA SER A 58 -14.35 -5.02 3.98
C SER A 58 -14.69 -3.94 5.01
N SER A 59 -14.81 -4.29 6.29
CA SER A 59 -15.15 -3.35 7.36
C SER A 59 -13.97 -2.47 7.82
N PHE A 60 -12.74 -2.71 7.37
CA PHE A 60 -11.60 -1.82 7.68
C PHE A 60 -11.74 -0.43 7.03
N GLU A 61 -12.41 -0.32 5.88
CA GLU A 61 -12.68 0.96 5.22
C GLU A 61 -13.56 1.88 6.08
N LYS A 62 -14.46 1.30 6.89
CA LYS A 62 -15.29 2.07 7.84
C LYS A 62 -14.45 2.79 8.89
N ILE A 63 -13.27 2.26 9.24
CA ILE A 63 -12.33 2.92 10.15
C ILE A 63 -11.83 4.22 9.54
N TYR A 64 -11.42 4.19 8.27
CA TYR A 64 -10.94 5.39 7.58
C TYR A 64 -12.01 6.47 7.58
N THR A 65 -13.26 6.14 7.21
CA THR A 65 -14.38 7.09 7.22
C THR A 65 -14.63 7.66 8.62
N SER A 66 -14.63 6.82 9.65
CA SER A 66 -14.84 7.25 11.05
C SER A 66 -13.73 8.16 11.57
N CYS A 67 -12.47 7.84 11.24
CA CYS A 67 -11.32 8.67 11.59
C CYS A 67 -11.36 10.02 10.84
N ALA A 68 -11.66 10.01 9.54
CA ALA A 68 -11.76 11.22 8.72
C ALA A 68 -12.88 12.17 9.20
N GLU A 69 -14.05 11.62 9.59
CA GLU A 69 -15.11 12.40 10.23
C GLU A 69 -14.62 13.05 11.52
N SER A 70 -13.96 12.28 12.39
CA SER A 70 -13.50 12.73 13.71
C SER A 70 -12.42 13.82 13.62
N ASP A 71 -11.53 13.75 12.62
CA ASP A 71 -10.50 14.77 12.42
C ASP A 71 -11.06 16.08 11.86
N SER A 72 -12.18 16.04 11.10
CA SER A 72 -12.82 17.23 10.54
C SER A 72 -13.50 18.12 11.60
N GLU A 73 -13.89 17.56 12.75
CA GLU A 73 -14.56 18.27 13.84
C GLU A 73 -13.58 18.98 14.80
N ASN A 74 -12.29 18.63 14.77
CA ASN A 74 -11.30 18.99 15.79
C ASN A 74 -10.21 19.94 15.26
N MET A 75 -10.51 21.24 15.13
CA MET A 75 -9.56 22.21 14.55
C MET A 75 -8.66 22.97 15.54
N SER A 76 -8.85 22.85 16.85
CA SER A 76 -8.11 23.65 17.85
C SER A 76 -6.99 22.92 18.60
N TYR A 77 -6.81 21.61 18.39
CA TYR A 77 -5.81 20.78 19.05
C TYR A 77 -5.34 19.65 18.13
N ALA A 78 -4.20 19.04 18.45
CA ALA A 78 -3.74 17.86 17.74
C ALA A 78 -4.36 16.59 18.35
N THR A 79 -4.83 15.72 17.46
CA THR A 79 -5.42 14.44 17.81
C THR A 79 -4.50 13.30 17.38
N GLN A 80 -4.52 12.24 18.18
CA GLN A 80 -4.02 10.94 17.78
C GLN A 80 -5.05 9.87 18.12
N THR A 81 -5.47 9.11 17.11
CA THR A 81 -6.42 8.03 17.29
C THR A 81 -5.69 6.69 17.44
N LEU A 82 -5.96 6.02 18.56
CA LEU A 82 -5.60 4.61 18.78
C LEU A 82 -6.80 3.73 18.40
N LEU A 83 -6.52 2.71 17.60
CA LEU A 83 -7.52 1.75 17.12
C LEU A 83 -7.39 0.44 17.90
N GLY A 84 -8.37 0.15 18.75
CA GLY A 84 -8.40 -1.04 19.61
C GLY A 84 -9.40 -2.08 19.18
N PHE A 85 -8.91 -3.22 18.73
CA PHE A 85 -9.77 -4.32 18.25
C PHE A 85 -10.08 -5.32 19.37
N PHE A 86 -11.34 -5.75 19.47
CA PHE A 86 -11.87 -6.64 20.50
C PHE A 86 -13.10 -7.43 20.01
N GLU A 87 -13.42 -8.55 20.67
CA GLU A 87 -14.51 -9.45 20.25
C GLU A 87 -15.69 -9.48 21.24
N ASN A 88 -15.46 -9.29 22.54
CA ASN A 88 -16.51 -9.38 23.56
C ASN A 88 -17.13 -8.02 23.84
N GLU A 89 -18.21 -7.71 23.12
CA GLU A 89 -18.96 -6.45 23.24
C GLU A 89 -19.50 -6.21 24.65
N GLU A 90 -20.10 -7.23 25.27
CA GLU A 90 -20.72 -7.10 26.59
C GLU A 90 -19.69 -6.73 27.66
N LYS A 91 -18.54 -7.41 27.69
CA LYS A 91 -17.44 -7.12 28.63
C LYS A 91 -16.85 -5.75 28.40
N GLU A 92 -16.66 -5.35 27.14
CA GLU A 92 -16.10 -4.04 26.81
C GLU A 92 -17.07 -2.91 27.19
N HIS A 93 -18.36 -3.12 26.94
CA HIS A 93 -19.40 -2.21 27.36
C HIS A 93 -19.47 -2.09 28.89
N GLU A 94 -19.45 -3.21 29.61
CA GLU A 94 -19.39 -3.25 31.08
C GLU A 94 -18.17 -2.47 31.60
N PHE A 95 -16.99 -2.70 31.01
CA PHE A 95 -15.76 -1.99 31.36
C PHE A 95 -15.92 -0.47 31.23
N TRP A 96 -16.46 0.03 30.13
CA TRP A 96 -16.62 1.48 29.95
C TRP A 96 -17.72 2.10 30.79
N GLN A 97 -18.79 1.35 31.14
CA GLN A 97 -19.85 1.81 32.04
C GLN A 97 -19.41 1.94 33.50
N THR A 98 -18.30 1.31 33.90
CA THR A 98 -17.80 1.44 35.27
C THR A 98 -17.28 2.85 35.59
N ASP A 99 -17.73 3.39 36.71
CA ASP A 99 -17.36 4.71 37.22
C ASP A 99 -16.12 4.57 38.14
N LYS A 100 -14.95 4.36 37.52
CA LYS A 100 -13.66 4.33 38.20
C LYS A 100 -12.88 5.60 37.87
N PRO A 101 -12.28 6.27 38.87
CA PRO A 101 -11.73 7.61 38.70
C PRO A 101 -10.47 7.67 37.83
N PHE A 102 -9.67 6.60 37.82
CA PHE A 102 -8.40 6.55 37.12
C PHE A 102 -8.44 5.58 35.94
N LEU A 103 -7.90 6.03 34.81
CA LEU A 103 -7.72 5.25 33.59
C LEU A 103 -6.25 5.27 33.20
N TYR A 104 -5.67 4.11 32.93
CA TYR A 104 -4.38 4.00 32.25
C TYR A 104 -4.57 3.43 30.86
N ILE A 105 -4.01 4.08 29.85
CA ILE A 105 -3.81 3.49 28.52
C ILE A 105 -2.37 3.03 28.42
N VAL A 106 -2.16 1.72 28.28
CA VAL A 106 -0.83 1.10 28.29
C VAL A 106 -0.57 0.42 26.96
N LEU A 107 0.26 1.05 26.12
CA LEU A 107 0.75 0.52 24.87
C LEU A 107 1.87 -0.49 25.13
N LEU A 108 1.79 -1.70 24.57
CA LEU A 108 2.74 -2.79 24.87
C LEU A 108 3.31 -3.44 23.61
N GLN A 109 4.60 -3.72 23.65
CA GLN A 109 5.31 -4.57 22.69
C GLN A 109 5.88 -5.80 23.40
N VAL A 110 5.75 -6.99 22.80
CA VAL A 110 6.17 -8.26 23.40
C VAL A 110 7.23 -9.02 22.59
N VAL A 111 7.91 -9.96 23.25
CA VAL A 111 8.87 -10.87 22.62
C VAL A 111 8.16 -12.07 21.96
N ASP A 112 8.22 -12.15 20.63
CA ASP A 112 7.76 -13.25 19.76
C ASP A 112 6.30 -13.72 19.98
N ASN A 113 5.84 -14.71 19.19
CA ASN A 113 4.46 -15.19 18.99
C ASN A 113 3.63 -15.60 20.24
N ALA A 114 4.07 -15.26 21.46
CA ALA A 114 3.33 -15.42 22.71
C ALA A 114 2.14 -14.46 22.85
N SER A 115 1.90 -13.56 21.88
CA SER A 115 0.81 -12.57 21.90
C SER A 115 -0.57 -13.22 22.01
N THR A 116 -0.82 -14.34 21.33
CA THR A 116 -2.15 -14.96 21.28
C THR A 116 -2.57 -15.57 22.62
N PRO A 117 -1.80 -16.48 23.26
CA PRO A 117 -2.17 -17.04 24.56
C PRO A 117 -2.22 -15.99 25.66
N PHE A 118 -1.26 -15.06 25.67
CA PHE A 118 -1.20 -13.98 26.65
C PHE A 118 -2.39 -13.02 26.55
N TYR A 119 -2.76 -12.62 25.33
CA TYR A 119 -3.96 -11.80 25.11
C TYR A 119 -5.22 -12.51 25.58
N LYS A 120 -5.33 -13.81 25.30
CA LYS A 120 -6.48 -14.62 25.75
C LYS A 120 -6.57 -14.70 27.27
N ASP A 121 -5.44 -14.90 27.95
CA ASP A 121 -5.39 -14.89 29.42
C ASP A 121 -5.79 -13.52 30.00
N MET A 122 -5.46 -12.43 29.31
CA MET A 122 -5.92 -11.08 29.66
C MET A 122 -7.43 -10.91 29.45
N CYS A 123 -7.98 -11.29 28.28
CA CYS A 123 -9.39 -11.20 27.95
C CYS A 123 -10.29 -12.03 28.87
N ASP A 124 -9.80 -13.20 29.27
CA ASP A 124 -10.49 -14.09 30.20
C ASP A 124 -10.38 -13.60 31.66
N GLY A 125 -9.60 -12.53 31.93
CA GLY A 125 -9.28 -12.05 33.27
C GLY A 125 -8.43 -13.03 34.10
N LYS A 126 -8.01 -14.16 33.50
CA LYS A 126 -7.19 -15.20 34.13
C LYS A 126 -5.84 -14.66 34.54
N PHE A 127 -5.23 -13.81 33.72
CA PHE A 127 -3.94 -13.23 34.02
C PHE A 127 -3.94 -12.50 35.36
N LEU A 128 -4.81 -11.50 35.50
CA LEU A 128 -4.95 -10.73 36.72
C LEU A 128 -5.36 -11.60 37.90
N LYS A 129 -6.33 -12.50 37.71
CA LYS A 129 -6.81 -13.42 38.76
C LYS A 129 -5.74 -14.39 39.27
N ASN A 130 -4.86 -14.86 38.40
CA ASN A 130 -3.80 -15.80 38.78
C ASN A 130 -2.61 -15.07 39.42
N GLN A 131 -2.35 -13.82 39.01
CA GLN A 131 -1.13 -13.09 39.37
C GLN A 131 -1.31 -11.98 40.42
N TYR A 132 -2.53 -11.66 40.87
CA TYR A 132 -2.77 -10.50 41.77
C TYR A 132 -1.91 -10.54 43.05
N LYS A 133 -1.67 -11.72 43.63
CA LYS A 133 -0.80 -11.87 44.81
C LYS A 133 0.66 -11.51 44.49
N GLU A 134 1.13 -11.91 43.31
CA GLU A 134 2.48 -11.61 42.86
C GLU A 134 2.68 -10.14 42.47
N ILE A 135 1.63 -9.51 41.97
CA ILE A 135 1.57 -8.05 41.74
C ILE A 135 1.64 -7.28 43.08
N GLY A 136 1.39 -7.96 44.21
CA GLY A 136 1.36 -7.37 45.54
C GLY A 136 0.02 -6.70 45.86
N LEU A 137 -1.07 -7.29 45.34
CA LEU A 137 -2.46 -6.92 45.61
C LEU A 137 -3.10 -7.92 46.58
N ASN A 138 -4.02 -7.45 47.41
CA ASN A 138 -4.93 -8.29 48.18
C ASN A 138 -6.28 -8.47 47.44
N GLU A 139 -7.18 -9.33 47.95
CA GLU A 139 -8.47 -9.61 47.29
C GLU A 139 -9.33 -8.35 47.07
N LYS A 140 -9.41 -7.45 48.06
CA LYS A 140 -10.14 -6.18 47.92
C LYS A 140 -9.51 -5.24 46.88
N GLN A 141 -8.18 -5.22 46.79
CA GLN A 141 -7.44 -4.42 45.81
C GLN A 141 -7.56 -4.98 44.41
N TRP A 142 -7.65 -6.31 44.27
CA TRP A 142 -7.91 -6.96 42.99
C TRP A 142 -9.30 -6.58 42.43
N GLU A 143 -10.34 -6.56 43.28
CA GLU A 143 -11.69 -6.11 42.86
C GLU A 143 -11.74 -4.62 42.45
N SER A 144 -10.76 -3.83 42.88
CA SER A 144 -10.68 -2.40 42.57
C SER A 144 -10.08 -2.08 41.19
N ILE A 145 -9.54 -3.06 40.48
CA ILE A 145 -8.88 -2.90 39.17
C ILE A 145 -9.60 -3.71 38.08
N MET A 146 -9.78 -3.08 36.92
CA MET A 146 -10.34 -3.69 35.72
C MET A 146 -9.38 -3.47 34.55
N VAL A 147 -9.27 -4.47 33.67
CA VAL A 147 -8.36 -4.43 32.52
C VAL A 147 -9.13 -4.87 31.29
N GLN A 148 -9.14 -4.03 30.26
CA GLN A 148 -9.66 -4.34 28.95
C GLN A 148 -8.51 -4.34 27.93
N PRO A 149 -8.11 -5.51 27.40
CA PRO A 149 -7.08 -5.61 26.37
C PRO A 149 -7.66 -5.37 24.95
N TYR A 150 -6.83 -4.80 24.08
CA TYR A 150 -7.14 -4.55 22.68
C TYR A 150 -5.97 -4.95 21.77
N TYR A 151 -6.25 -5.60 20.64
CA TYR A 151 -5.25 -5.73 19.58
C TYR A 151 -5.00 -4.38 18.91
N SER A 152 -3.79 -4.16 18.43
CA SER A 152 -3.41 -2.92 17.73
C SER A 152 -2.74 -3.20 16.39
N LEU A 153 -3.07 -2.39 15.39
CA LEU A 153 -2.39 -2.34 14.08
C LEU A 153 -1.25 -1.31 14.02
N ASP A 154 -1.06 -0.54 15.09
CA ASP A 154 0.03 0.44 15.19
C ASP A 154 1.35 -0.23 15.60
N ASN A 155 2.32 0.56 16.06
CA ASN A 155 3.62 0.06 16.49
C ASN A 155 3.56 -0.86 17.73
N SER A 156 2.44 -0.86 18.46
CA SER A 156 2.22 -1.72 19.63
C SER A 156 1.62 -3.05 19.21
N ASP A 157 1.93 -4.13 19.94
CA ASP A 157 1.32 -5.44 19.71
C ASP A 157 -0.12 -5.47 20.22
N PHE A 158 -0.33 -4.84 21.36
CA PHE A 158 -1.63 -4.63 21.99
C PHE A 158 -1.57 -3.35 22.84
N PHE A 159 -2.73 -2.86 23.24
CA PHE A 159 -2.82 -1.90 24.33
C PHE A 159 -3.86 -2.33 25.35
N LEU A 160 -3.67 -1.87 26.58
CA LEU A 160 -4.57 -2.15 27.70
C LEU A 160 -5.21 -0.85 28.16
N ALA A 161 -6.53 -0.85 28.29
CA ALA A 161 -7.23 0.12 29.11
C ALA A 161 -7.37 -0.46 30.53
N VAL A 162 -6.82 0.23 31.52
CA VAL A 162 -6.82 -0.21 32.92
C VAL A 162 -7.56 0.83 33.75
N LYS A 163 -8.73 0.47 34.28
CA LYS A 163 -9.49 1.31 35.20
C LYS A 163 -9.23 0.87 36.65
N CYS A 164 -9.00 1.82 37.55
CA CYS A 164 -8.77 1.49 38.96
C CYS A 164 -9.26 2.58 39.92
N ASP A 165 -9.54 2.19 41.17
CA ASP A 165 -9.97 3.13 42.22
C ASP A 165 -8.79 3.91 42.82
N TYR A 166 -7.60 3.31 42.86
CA TYR A 166 -6.39 3.92 43.41
C TYR A 166 -5.24 3.85 42.40
N THR A 167 -4.50 4.94 42.24
CA THR A 167 -3.39 5.02 41.29
C THR A 167 -2.24 4.08 41.63
N SER A 168 -1.96 3.87 42.92
CA SER A 168 -0.95 2.91 43.37
C SER A 168 -1.23 1.47 42.92
N ILE A 169 -2.49 1.09 42.76
CA ILE A 169 -2.89 -0.25 42.30
C ILE A 169 -2.60 -0.40 40.80
N GLY A 170 -3.02 0.58 39.99
CA GLY A 170 -2.71 0.64 38.56
C GLY A 170 -1.20 0.62 38.31
N THR A 171 -0.43 1.42 39.06
CA THR A 171 1.03 1.46 38.94
C THR A 171 1.69 0.12 39.29
N LYS A 172 1.25 -0.56 40.36
CA LYS A 172 1.76 -1.91 40.70
C LYS A 172 1.51 -2.90 39.57
N TYR A 173 0.31 -2.89 39.00
CA TYR A 173 -0.05 -3.76 37.88
C TYR A 173 0.84 -3.49 36.65
N ILE A 174 0.98 -2.23 36.25
CA ILE A 174 1.83 -1.85 35.10
C ILE A 174 3.29 -2.24 35.36
N ASN A 175 3.83 -1.95 36.55
CA ASN A 175 5.19 -2.32 36.89
C ASN A 175 5.40 -3.84 36.86
N TYR A 176 4.42 -4.64 37.29
CA TYR A 176 4.50 -6.09 37.22
C TYR A 176 4.64 -6.60 35.77
N LEU A 177 3.98 -5.96 34.80
CA LEU A 177 4.13 -6.30 33.37
C LEU A 177 5.58 -6.18 32.86
N HIS A 178 6.39 -5.33 33.51
CA HIS A 178 7.81 -5.13 33.18
C HIS A 178 8.75 -6.15 33.85
N GLN A 179 8.27 -6.90 34.83
CA GLN A 179 9.13 -7.84 35.56
C GLN A 179 9.34 -9.12 34.75
N LYS A 180 10.60 -9.43 34.44
CA LYS A 180 10.96 -10.70 33.84
C LYS A 180 11.00 -11.80 34.91
N LYS A 181 10.04 -12.72 34.88
CA LYS A 181 10.01 -13.93 35.73
C LYS A 181 10.12 -15.18 34.86
N GLU A 182 10.82 -16.20 35.33
CA GLU A 182 11.01 -17.47 34.61
C GLU A 182 9.69 -18.20 34.31
N GLU A 183 8.66 -17.96 35.13
CA GLU A 183 7.33 -18.57 35.02
C GLU A 183 6.36 -17.79 34.11
N ASN A 184 6.71 -16.57 33.70
CA ASN A 184 5.85 -15.76 32.83
C ASN A 184 5.94 -16.24 31.37
N THR A 185 4.79 -16.49 30.76
CA THR A 185 4.67 -16.89 29.34
C THR A 185 4.91 -15.74 28.36
N PHE A 186 5.13 -14.52 28.86
CA PHE A 186 5.28 -13.30 28.07
C PHE A 186 6.42 -12.43 28.61
N GLN A 187 7.04 -11.66 27.72
CA GLN A 187 8.07 -10.68 28.07
C GLN A 187 7.79 -9.39 27.29
N VAL A 188 7.67 -8.27 28.01
CA VAL A 188 7.52 -6.93 27.43
C VAL A 188 8.87 -6.43 26.94
N LYS A 189 8.96 -6.04 25.65
CA LYS A 189 10.11 -5.35 25.06
C LYS A 189 10.09 -3.86 25.40
N ASN A 190 8.92 -3.25 25.22
CA ASN A 190 8.71 -1.83 25.40
C ASN A 190 7.28 -1.57 25.87
N SER A 191 7.09 -0.52 26.67
CA SER A 191 5.76 -0.02 27.01
C SER A 191 5.73 1.50 27.01
N TYR A 192 4.53 2.04 26.87
CA TYR A 192 4.24 3.43 27.14
C TYR A 192 2.87 3.53 27.82
N SER A 193 2.79 4.28 28.92
CA SER A 193 1.57 4.38 29.72
C SER A 193 1.13 5.84 29.85
N ILE A 194 -0.16 6.09 29.64
CA ILE A 194 -0.79 7.39 29.79
C ILE A 194 -1.77 7.28 30.96
N LEU A 195 -1.65 8.17 31.96
CA LEU A 195 -2.58 8.26 33.07
C LEU A 195 -3.65 9.33 32.77
N GLY A 196 -4.91 8.95 32.85
CA GLY A 196 -6.07 9.82 32.80
C GLY A 196 -6.86 9.81 34.10
N VAL A 197 -7.39 10.98 34.49
CA VAL A 197 -8.37 11.13 35.57
C VAL A 197 -9.69 11.58 34.95
N GLN A 198 -10.78 10.94 35.33
CA GLN A 198 -12.11 11.27 34.82
C GLN A 198 -12.47 12.73 35.13
N SER A 199 -12.84 13.50 34.11
CA SER A 199 -13.05 14.96 34.25
C SER A 199 -14.14 15.31 35.27
N ALA A 200 -15.20 14.50 35.37
CA ALA A 200 -16.24 14.68 36.37
C ALA A 200 -15.71 14.60 37.82
N MET A 201 -14.71 13.73 38.07
CA MET A 201 -14.09 13.56 39.39
C MET A 201 -13.12 14.70 39.73
N ILE A 202 -12.57 15.39 38.72
CA ILE A 202 -11.75 16.60 38.91
C ILE A 202 -12.63 17.75 39.42
N GLU A 203 -13.83 17.92 38.86
CA GLU A 203 -14.74 19.01 39.24
C GLU A 203 -15.51 18.71 40.53
N ASN A 204 -15.97 17.46 40.72
CA ASN A 204 -16.79 17.09 41.88
C ASN A 204 -15.97 16.64 43.10
N GLY A 205 -14.68 16.35 42.89
CA GLY A 205 -13.80 15.76 43.90
C GLY A 205 -13.91 14.23 43.98
N LEU A 206 -12.81 13.60 44.39
CA LEU A 206 -12.74 12.16 44.65
C LEU A 206 -13.29 11.81 46.04
N PRO A 207 -13.75 10.56 46.25
CA PRO A 207 -14.04 10.03 47.58
C PRO A 207 -12.90 10.26 48.59
N ASP A 208 -13.23 10.46 49.88
CA ASP A 208 -12.26 10.87 50.91
C ASP A 208 -11.06 9.91 51.06
N ASP A 209 -11.31 8.61 50.97
CA ASP A 209 -10.29 7.58 51.05
C ASP A 209 -9.33 7.59 49.85
N ILE A 210 -9.86 7.81 48.65
CA ILE A 210 -9.07 7.89 47.40
C ILE A 210 -8.34 9.23 47.28
N SER A 211 -9.02 10.34 47.58
CA SER A 211 -8.48 11.70 47.47
C SER A 211 -7.29 11.94 48.40
N ASN A 212 -7.19 11.19 49.50
CA ASN A 212 -6.08 11.26 50.45
C ASN A 212 -4.87 10.39 50.06
N GLU A 213 -4.96 9.57 48.99
CA GLU A 213 -3.81 8.84 48.44
C GLU A 213 -2.69 9.82 48.10
N LYS A 214 -1.47 9.49 48.57
CA LYS A 214 -0.28 10.32 48.39
C LYS A 214 0.43 9.96 47.10
N ILE A 215 0.76 10.98 46.34
CA ILE A 215 1.62 10.96 45.16
C ILE A 215 3.02 11.35 45.62
N ASP A 216 4.00 10.51 45.32
CA ASP A 216 5.37 10.71 45.79
C ASP A 216 6.00 11.97 45.19
N MET A 217 5.87 12.14 43.87
CA MET A 217 6.43 13.28 43.17
C MET A 217 5.64 13.65 41.92
N ILE A 218 5.52 14.95 41.67
CA ILE A 218 4.99 15.53 40.44
C ILE A 218 6.04 16.50 39.90
N GLU A 219 6.35 16.37 38.62
CA GLU A 219 7.20 17.30 37.88
C GLU A 219 6.34 18.04 36.86
N LEU A 220 6.22 19.36 37.03
CA LEU A 220 5.58 20.26 36.07
C LEU A 220 6.69 20.92 35.25
N ARG A 221 6.75 20.60 33.96
CA ARG A 221 7.72 21.22 33.05
C ARG A 221 7.06 22.41 32.36
N ALA A 222 7.72 23.56 32.40
CA ALA A 222 7.14 24.81 31.91
C ALA A 222 8.08 25.53 30.93
N ILE A 223 7.47 26.22 29.98
CA ILE A 223 8.13 27.18 29.09
C ILE A 223 7.70 28.58 29.51
N GLU A 224 8.67 29.48 29.63
CA GLU A 224 8.46 30.84 30.09
C GLU A 224 7.76 31.67 29.01
N LYS A 225 6.51 32.06 29.27
CA LYS A 225 5.74 32.90 28.33
C LYS A 225 6.21 34.35 28.34
N GLU A 226 6.43 34.88 29.55
CA GLU A 226 6.98 36.20 29.83
C GLU A 226 8.03 36.06 30.93
N GLY A 227 9.09 36.87 30.90
CA GLY A 227 10.17 36.78 31.87
C GLY A 227 9.67 36.85 33.32
N GLY A 228 9.97 35.83 34.12
CA GLY A 228 9.55 35.68 35.51
C GLY A 228 8.19 35.00 35.71
N SER A 229 7.46 34.63 34.65
CA SER A 229 6.11 34.04 34.75
C SER A 229 6.11 32.69 35.48
N ILE A 230 7.09 31.81 35.24
CA ILE A 230 7.22 30.53 35.96
C ILE A 230 7.48 30.79 37.46
N GLY A 231 8.24 31.83 37.78
CA GLY A 231 8.46 32.26 39.15
C GLY A 231 7.16 32.67 39.87
N GLN A 232 6.21 33.26 39.15
CA GLN A 232 4.88 33.58 39.69
C GLN A 232 4.05 32.32 39.95
N LEU A 233 4.06 31.35 39.03
CA LEU A 233 3.40 30.05 39.22
C LEU A 233 3.99 29.31 40.44
N TYR A 234 5.31 29.24 40.54
CA TYR A 234 6.00 28.65 41.69
C TYR A 234 5.60 29.32 43.01
N LYS A 235 5.53 30.67 43.02
CA LYS A 235 5.12 31.42 44.21
C LYS A 235 3.68 31.08 44.61
N LYS A 236 2.74 31.05 43.66
CA LYS A 236 1.32 30.70 43.92
C LYS A 236 1.17 29.26 44.42
N LEU A 237 1.85 28.29 43.80
CA LEU A 237 1.82 26.89 44.26
C LEU A 237 2.42 26.74 45.66
N ARG A 238 3.47 27.50 45.98
CA ARG A 238 4.06 27.51 47.32
C ARG A 238 3.13 28.11 48.36
N GLU A 239 2.45 29.21 48.04
CA GLU A 239 1.43 29.85 48.89
C GLU A 239 0.25 28.89 49.14
N GLU A 240 -0.25 28.24 48.08
CA GLU A 240 -1.35 27.26 48.16
C GLU A 240 -1.06 26.11 49.12
N PHE A 241 0.20 25.64 49.15
CA PHE A 241 0.61 24.51 49.98
C PHE A 241 1.36 24.89 51.26
N GLU A 242 1.51 26.17 51.59
CA GLU A 242 2.29 26.65 52.74
C GLU A 242 1.77 26.10 54.08
N ALA A 243 0.45 25.91 54.17
CA ALA A 243 -0.20 25.37 55.37
C ALA A 243 0.15 23.90 55.66
N ASP A 244 0.56 23.13 54.65
CA ASP A 244 0.91 21.71 54.80
C ASP A 244 2.41 21.49 54.60
N LYS A 245 3.14 21.53 55.72
CA LYS A 245 4.60 21.33 55.76
C LYS A 245 5.07 19.96 55.25
N SER A 246 4.15 19.00 55.05
CA SER A 246 4.50 17.69 54.48
C SER A 246 4.70 17.74 52.96
N ILE A 247 4.18 18.77 52.29
CA ILE A 247 4.34 19.00 50.86
C ILE A 247 5.55 19.90 50.65
N LYS A 248 6.48 19.48 49.78
CA LYS A 248 7.60 20.33 49.37
C LYS A 248 7.47 20.69 47.91
N VAL A 249 7.46 21.99 47.64
CA VAL A 249 7.50 22.57 46.29
C VAL A 249 8.91 23.11 46.06
N SER A 250 9.55 22.71 44.98
CA SER A 250 10.88 23.16 44.58
C SER A 250 10.89 23.56 43.11
N ARG A 251 11.84 24.41 42.74
CA ARG A 251 12.02 24.95 41.39
C ARG A 251 13.41 24.56 40.91
N LEU A 252 13.49 23.98 39.72
CA LEU A 252 14.72 23.54 39.07
C LEU A 252 14.83 24.23 37.72
N SER A 253 16.00 24.78 37.41
CA SER A 253 16.28 25.23 36.04
C SER A 253 16.59 24.01 35.18
N LEU A 254 15.93 23.92 34.02
CA LEU A 254 16.18 22.88 33.03
C LEU A 254 17.08 23.43 31.93
N LEU A 255 17.80 22.54 31.25
CA LEU A 255 18.60 22.87 30.07
C LEU A 255 17.96 22.16 28.89
N GLY A 256 17.37 22.90 27.94
CA GLY A 256 16.71 22.32 26.77
C GLY A 256 15.58 23.19 26.23
N THR A 257 14.52 22.54 25.75
CA THR A 257 13.29 23.19 25.24
C THR A 257 12.40 23.72 26.37
N GLU A 258 12.56 23.18 27.58
CA GLU A 258 11.87 23.58 28.79
C GLU A 258 12.78 24.51 29.59
N ASP A 259 12.26 25.62 30.12
CA ASP A 259 13.06 26.59 30.87
C ASP A 259 13.27 26.13 32.33
N GLU A 260 12.20 25.64 32.95
CA GLU A 260 12.22 25.25 34.36
C GLU A 260 11.22 24.11 34.67
N ALA A 261 11.51 23.37 35.73
CA ALA A 261 10.62 22.40 36.33
C ALA A 261 10.20 22.83 37.74
N ILE A 262 8.91 22.69 38.05
CA ILE A 262 8.39 22.78 39.42
C ILE A 262 8.14 21.36 39.90
N VAL A 263 8.87 20.96 40.95
CA VAL A 263 8.77 19.62 41.55
C VAL A 263 8.02 19.70 42.86
N ILE A 264 6.90 18.99 42.95
CA ILE A 264 6.05 18.89 44.14
C ILE A 264 6.15 17.46 44.68
N THR A 265 6.43 17.30 45.96
CA THR A 265 6.54 15.97 46.60
C THR A 265 5.50 15.77 47.69
N ASN A 266 5.06 14.51 47.85
CA ASN A 266 4.13 14.06 48.90
C ASN A 266 2.76 14.79 48.91
N ILE A 267 2.25 15.10 47.72
CA ILE A 267 0.94 15.74 47.50
C ILE A 267 -0.16 14.69 47.38
N SER A 268 -1.37 14.98 47.85
CA SER A 268 -2.52 14.07 47.65
C SER A 268 -3.38 14.51 46.47
N TRP A 269 -4.15 13.57 45.91
CA TRP A 269 -5.10 13.88 44.83
C TRP A 269 -6.10 14.98 45.22
N ARG A 270 -6.54 15.03 46.48
CA ARG A 270 -7.40 16.08 47.06
C ARG A 270 -6.87 17.49 46.84
N LYS A 271 -5.55 17.64 46.83
CA LYS A 271 -4.86 18.93 46.67
C LYS A 271 -4.40 19.17 45.25
N LEU A 272 -4.15 18.11 44.50
CA LEU A 272 -3.72 18.21 43.10
C LEU A 272 -4.88 18.50 42.16
N LEU A 273 -5.98 17.73 42.22
CA LEU A 273 -7.08 17.83 41.25
C LEU A 273 -7.69 19.24 41.15
N PRO A 274 -7.90 19.99 42.25
CA PRO A 274 -8.41 21.35 42.17
C PRO A 274 -7.52 22.29 41.33
N LEU A 275 -6.21 22.03 41.24
CA LEU A 275 -5.31 22.81 40.37
C LEU A 275 -5.65 22.64 38.90
N TYR A 276 -6.29 21.54 38.52
CA TYR A 276 -6.70 21.23 37.16
C TYR A 276 -8.21 21.43 36.94
N SER A 277 -8.95 22.04 37.88
CA SER A 277 -10.37 22.36 37.65
C SER A 277 -10.51 23.40 36.53
N LYS A 278 -11.53 23.20 35.69
CA LYS A 278 -11.83 23.97 34.48
C LYS A 278 -12.09 25.45 34.73
N HIS A 279 -12.57 25.83 35.91
CA HIS A 279 -12.97 27.23 36.16
C HIS A 279 -11.95 28.02 36.96
N ASN A 280 -11.30 27.38 37.94
CA ASN A 280 -10.47 28.07 38.93
C ASN A 280 -9.09 27.43 39.12
N GLY A 281 -8.76 26.36 38.38
CA GLY A 281 -7.51 25.64 38.52
C GLY A 281 -6.30 26.45 38.04
N LEU A 282 -5.25 26.52 38.86
CA LEU A 282 -3.99 27.21 38.53
C LEU A 282 -3.26 26.60 37.32
N LEU A 283 -3.49 25.32 37.04
CA LEU A 283 -2.91 24.54 35.95
C LEU A 283 -3.92 24.28 34.82
N SER A 284 -5.03 25.03 34.78
CA SER A 284 -5.98 24.99 33.67
C SER A 284 -5.69 26.12 32.68
N ASN A 285 -5.68 25.81 31.39
CA ASN A 285 -5.49 26.78 30.29
C ASN A 285 -6.53 27.90 30.27
N SER A 286 -7.72 27.65 30.84
CA SER A 286 -8.81 28.59 31.06
C SER A 286 -8.55 29.63 32.16
N CYS A 287 -7.49 29.48 32.95
CA CYS A 287 -7.14 30.43 33.99
C CYS A 287 -6.50 31.68 33.38
N ALA A 288 -7.00 32.87 33.74
CA ALA A 288 -6.43 34.14 33.29
C ALA A 288 -4.95 34.35 33.68
N ASN A 289 -4.48 33.58 34.66
CA ASN A 289 -3.10 33.57 35.15
C ASN A 289 -2.31 32.33 34.71
N TYR A 290 -2.81 31.55 33.75
CA TYR A 290 -2.16 30.33 33.29
C TYR A 290 -0.76 30.63 32.79
N THR A 291 0.22 30.04 33.47
CA THR A 291 1.61 30.03 33.03
C THR A 291 1.83 28.70 32.33
N SER A 292 2.40 28.71 31.14
CA SER A 292 2.49 27.57 30.20
C SER A 292 3.24 26.37 30.80
N ALA A 293 2.60 25.59 31.67
CA ALA A 293 3.04 24.24 31.98
C ALA A 293 2.70 23.38 30.76
N ILE A 294 3.71 22.73 30.18
CA ILE A 294 3.60 22.02 28.91
C ILE A 294 3.50 20.51 29.07
N SER A 295 3.84 20.00 30.26
CA SER A 295 3.76 18.57 30.57
C SER A 295 3.75 18.36 32.07
N THR A 296 2.89 17.44 32.53
CA THR A 296 2.85 16.99 33.92
C THR A 296 3.31 15.53 33.99
N LYS A 297 4.38 15.26 34.74
CA LYS A 297 4.80 13.90 35.05
C LYS A 297 4.43 13.54 36.49
N VAL A 298 3.66 12.47 36.64
CA VAL A 298 3.28 11.92 37.93
C VAL A 298 4.16 10.70 38.21
N MET A 299 4.83 10.67 39.36
CA MET A 299 5.76 9.61 39.74
C MET A 299 5.35 9.01 41.08
N PHE A 300 5.38 7.68 41.12
CA PHE A 300 5.07 6.88 42.30
C PHE A 300 6.29 6.04 42.68
N HIS A 301 6.55 5.92 43.97
CA HIS A 301 7.60 5.09 44.52
C HIS A 301 7.15 3.63 44.51
N ILE A 302 7.91 2.80 43.83
CA ILE A 302 7.69 1.36 43.81
C ILE A 302 8.63 0.75 44.86
N ASN A 303 8.06 0.16 45.92
CA ASN A 303 8.84 -0.56 46.92
C ASN A 303 9.33 -1.89 46.33
N ASP A 304 10.48 -1.87 45.67
CA ASP A 304 11.13 -3.08 45.18
C ASP A 304 11.81 -3.84 46.33
N ASN A 305 11.13 -4.83 46.89
CA ASN A 305 11.77 -5.86 47.74
C ASN A 305 12.61 -6.86 46.92
N ASN A 306 12.64 -6.74 45.59
CA ASN A 306 13.33 -7.65 44.66
C ASN A 306 14.36 -6.93 43.78
N ALA A 307 15.27 -6.16 44.38
CA ALA A 307 16.43 -5.57 43.71
C ALA A 307 17.46 -6.59 43.15
N ALA A 308 17.10 -7.86 43.04
CA ALA A 308 17.99 -8.98 42.75
C ALA A 308 17.75 -9.62 41.36
N VAL A 309 17.39 -8.85 40.32
CA VAL A 309 17.47 -9.36 38.93
C VAL A 309 17.95 -8.26 37.97
N ILE A 310 19.08 -7.63 38.29
CA ILE A 310 19.94 -7.01 37.28
C ILE A 310 21.29 -7.71 37.37
N LYS A 311 21.34 -8.96 36.92
CA LYS A 311 22.59 -9.63 36.56
C LYS A 311 22.44 -10.25 35.19
N ASN A 312 23.39 -9.89 34.33
CA ASN A 312 23.69 -10.47 33.03
C ASN A 312 22.80 -10.02 31.87
N MET A 313 22.98 -8.76 31.45
CA MET A 313 22.90 -8.38 30.03
C MET A 313 24.18 -7.66 29.60
N GLU A 314 25.34 -8.17 30.03
CA GLU A 314 26.58 -7.91 29.33
C GLU A 314 27.13 -9.24 28.84
N ASN A 315 27.53 -9.23 27.57
CA ASN A 315 28.02 -10.32 26.72
C ASN A 315 26.95 -11.07 25.93
N ASN A 316 26.85 -10.70 24.66
CA ASN A 316 26.97 -11.67 23.59
C ASN A 316 27.64 -11.00 22.37
N GLY A 317 28.89 -11.42 22.14
CA GLY A 317 29.65 -11.38 20.89
C GLY A 317 29.52 -10.15 19.99
N ASP A 318 30.55 -9.31 20.01
CA ASP A 318 31.03 -8.69 18.76
C ASP A 318 31.52 -9.83 17.85
N VAL A 319 30.58 -10.43 17.12
CA VAL A 319 30.93 -11.09 15.87
C VAL A 319 31.08 -9.97 14.85
N ASN A 320 32.22 -9.98 14.17
CA ASN A 320 32.64 -9.03 13.14
C ASN A 320 31.76 -9.19 11.86
N GLU A 321 30.43 -9.12 12.01
CA GLU A 321 29.50 -9.08 10.88
C GLU A 321 29.60 -7.70 10.24
N THR A 322 29.91 -7.69 8.94
CA THR A 322 30.00 -6.44 8.18
C THR A 322 28.60 -5.89 7.99
N LYS A 323 28.26 -4.87 8.77
CA LYS A 323 26.96 -4.21 8.78
C LYS A 323 26.61 -3.57 7.42
N ILE A 324 25.37 -3.74 6.95
CA ILE A 324 24.86 -3.13 5.72
C ILE A 324 24.98 -1.60 5.78
N CYS A 325 24.76 -0.99 6.96
CA CYS A 325 24.95 0.46 7.12
C CYS A 325 26.40 0.89 6.88
N ASP A 326 27.39 0.08 7.25
CA ASP A 326 28.80 0.38 6.96
C ASP A 326 29.10 0.23 5.46
N LYS A 327 28.46 -0.72 4.77
CA LYS A 327 28.53 -0.86 3.30
C LYS A 327 27.92 0.36 2.61
N MET A 328 26.76 0.81 3.05
CA MET A 328 26.11 2.03 2.55
C MET A 328 26.99 3.26 2.76
N CYS A 329 27.58 3.44 3.95
CA CYS A 329 28.50 4.57 4.22
C CYS A 329 29.74 4.54 3.31
N LYS A 330 30.33 3.37 3.06
CA LYS A 330 31.43 3.21 2.09
C LYS A 330 30.97 3.61 0.69
N LEU A 331 29.80 3.11 0.27
CA LEU A 331 29.22 3.40 -1.04
C LEU A 331 28.96 4.90 -1.24
N ILE A 332 28.40 5.58 -0.24
CA ILE A 332 28.21 7.05 -0.25
C ILE A 332 29.54 7.77 -0.40
N ASN A 333 30.58 7.37 0.34
CA ASN A 333 31.90 7.99 0.22
C ASN A 333 32.52 7.78 -1.17
N GLU A 334 32.28 6.64 -1.81
CA GLU A 334 32.73 6.37 -3.18
C GLU A 334 31.98 7.23 -4.21
N ILE A 335 30.66 7.37 -4.08
CA ILE A 335 29.83 8.20 -4.99
C ILE A 335 30.31 9.66 -4.98
N TYR A 336 30.74 10.17 -3.82
CA TYR A 336 31.10 11.57 -3.60
C TYR A 336 32.59 11.79 -3.30
N LYS A 337 33.48 10.91 -3.78
CA LYS A 337 34.91 10.92 -3.42
C LYS A 337 35.66 12.19 -3.86
N ASP A 338 35.32 12.74 -5.02
CA ASP A 338 36.05 13.84 -5.67
C ASP A 338 35.16 15.06 -5.96
N CYS A 339 34.09 15.27 -5.18
CA CYS A 339 33.11 16.30 -5.48
C CYS A 339 33.13 17.52 -4.55
N ASN A 340 33.48 18.68 -5.12
CA ASN A 340 33.49 19.98 -4.45
C ASN A 340 32.23 20.82 -4.72
N ASP A 341 31.22 20.26 -5.40
CA ASP A 341 29.93 20.93 -5.65
C ASP A 341 29.10 21.00 -4.36
N VAL A 342 28.63 22.19 -3.99
CA VAL A 342 27.81 22.47 -2.80
C VAL A 342 26.59 21.55 -2.74
N ARG A 343 25.93 21.28 -3.87
CA ARG A 343 24.76 20.40 -3.95
C ARG A 343 25.14 18.97 -3.55
N LYS A 344 26.20 18.44 -4.13
CA LYS A 344 26.65 17.06 -3.89
C LYS A 344 27.22 16.88 -2.47
N ILE A 345 27.82 17.92 -1.89
CA ILE A 345 28.17 17.95 -0.47
C ILE A 345 26.91 17.83 0.41
N SER A 346 25.83 18.55 0.06
CA SER A 346 24.54 18.45 0.75
C SER A 346 23.91 17.07 0.61
N GLU A 347 23.87 16.49 -0.60
CA GLU A 347 23.36 15.14 -0.85
C GLU A 347 24.13 14.10 -0.02
N LYS A 348 25.47 14.15 -0.04
CA LYS A 348 26.33 13.28 0.77
C LYS A 348 25.99 13.41 2.26
N LYS A 349 25.89 14.64 2.77
CA LYS A 349 25.54 14.91 4.18
C LYS A 349 24.19 14.28 4.53
N ASN A 350 23.17 14.50 3.70
CA ASN A 350 21.81 14.00 3.93
C ASN A 350 21.75 12.46 3.94
N LEU A 351 22.39 11.80 2.97
CA LEU A 351 22.46 10.34 2.92
C LEU A 351 23.23 9.76 4.11
N MET A 352 24.34 10.39 4.51
CA MET A 352 25.09 9.97 5.69
C MET A 352 24.26 10.12 6.98
N MET A 353 23.53 11.23 7.14
CA MET A 353 22.62 11.42 8.27
C MET A 353 21.55 10.32 8.31
N LEU A 354 20.92 10.03 7.16
CA LEU A 354 19.91 8.99 7.05
C LEU A 354 20.46 7.60 7.43
N VAL A 355 21.58 7.17 6.86
CA VAL A 355 22.19 5.86 7.16
C VAL A 355 22.64 5.77 8.62
N ASN A 356 23.19 6.85 9.18
CA ASN A 356 23.61 6.89 10.59
C ASN A 356 22.42 6.79 11.55
N SER A 357 21.27 7.36 11.20
CA SER A 357 20.02 7.20 11.96
C SER A 357 19.54 5.75 11.91
N LEU A 358 19.58 5.11 10.74
CA LEU A 358 19.15 3.71 10.55
C LEU A 358 20.05 2.69 11.26
N ARG A 359 21.35 3.00 11.43
CA ARG A 359 22.34 2.10 12.06
C ARG A 359 21.93 1.58 13.44
N ARG A 360 21.16 2.36 14.20
CA ARG A 360 20.68 1.96 15.54
C ARG A 360 19.68 0.79 15.49
N PHE A 361 19.00 0.64 14.35
CA PHE A 361 17.97 -0.36 14.10
C PHE A 361 18.50 -1.60 13.37
N GLU A 362 19.78 -1.63 13.02
CA GLU A 362 20.36 -2.78 12.31
C GLU A 362 20.58 -4.01 13.21
N LYS A 363 20.81 -3.82 14.52
CA LYS A 363 21.15 -4.90 15.47
C LYS A 363 19.97 -5.86 15.70
N LYS A 364 20.28 -7.13 16.02
CA LYS A 364 19.31 -8.19 16.30
C LYS A 364 18.64 -8.09 17.68
N ASN A 365 19.35 -7.58 18.69
CA ASN A 365 18.81 -7.33 20.03
C ASN A 365 18.25 -5.91 20.12
N GLN A 366 17.18 -5.63 19.37
CA GLN A 366 16.51 -4.34 19.45
C GLN A 366 15.72 -4.24 20.77
N LEU A 367 15.76 -3.07 21.39
CA LEU A 367 14.97 -2.74 22.59
C LEU A 367 13.46 -2.63 22.31
N PHE A 368 13.05 -2.53 21.05
CA PHE A 368 11.66 -2.37 20.61
C PHE A 368 11.46 -3.06 19.26
N ALA A 369 10.21 -3.39 18.92
CA ALA A 369 9.88 -3.96 17.61
C ALA A 369 10.03 -2.90 16.50
N ASP A 370 10.67 -3.30 15.40
CA ASP A 370 11.03 -2.43 14.30
C ASP A 370 10.15 -2.68 13.06
N TYR A 371 8.84 -2.54 13.18
CA TYR A 371 7.94 -2.70 12.02
C TYR A 371 8.26 -1.71 10.87
N ASN A 372 8.96 -0.62 11.18
CA ASN A 372 9.12 0.53 10.31
C ASN A 372 10.48 0.59 9.58
N PHE A 373 11.60 0.40 10.28
CA PHE A 373 12.95 0.70 9.78
C PHE A 373 13.55 -0.46 8.99
N PHE A 374 13.30 -1.73 9.33
CA PHE A 374 13.92 -2.83 8.57
C PHE A 374 13.49 -2.84 7.10
N THR A 375 12.27 -2.39 6.82
CA THR A 375 11.73 -2.29 5.45
C THR A 375 12.44 -1.25 4.57
N LEU A 376 13.25 -0.36 5.16
CA LEU A 376 13.94 0.72 4.45
C LEU A 376 15.34 0.34 3.97
N PHE A 377 15.97 -0.67 4.56
CA PHE A 377 17.38 -0.98 4.27
C PHE A 377 17.59 -1.37 2.80
N MET A 378 16.76 -2.27 2.26
CA MET A 378 16.93 -2.78 0.90
C MET A 378 16.64 -1.72 -0.18
N PRO A 379 15.53 -0.95 -0.12
CA PRO A 379 15.30 0.15 -1.04
C PRO A 379 16.42 1.20 -1.03
N LEU A 380 16.91 1.58 0.17
CA LEU A 380 18.01 2.54 0.29
C LEU A 380 19.32 2.00 -0.28
N TYR A 381 19.62 0.72 -0.07
CA TYR A 381 20.83 0.10 -0.60
C TYR A 381 20.83 0.07 -2.14
N VAL A 382 19.72 -0.36 -2.74
CA VAL A 382 19.56 -0.38 -4.20
C VAL A 382 19.58 1.02 -4.79
N PHE A 383 18.96 2.00 -4.12
CA PHE A 383 19.04 3.41 -4.51
C PHE A 383 20.49 3.92 -4.56
N LEU A 384 21.31 3.63 -3.54
CA LEU A 384 22.72 4.04 -3.53
C LEU A 384 23.53 3.36 -4.64
N ARG A 385 23.24 2.08 -4.97
CA ARG A 385 23.89 1.40 -6.09
C ARG A 385 23.50 2.00 -7.45
N LEU A 386 22.24 2.38 -7.61
CA LEU A 386 21.77 3.11 -8.79
C LEU A 386 22.44 4.49 -8.90
N LEU A 387 22.54 5.24 -7.80
CA LEU A 387 23.26 6.52 -7.78
C LEU A 387 24.72 6.37 -8.22
N LYS A 388 25.43 5.33 -7.75
CA LYS A 388 26.81 5.06 -8.15
C LYS A 388 26.97 4.77 -9.64
N LYS A 389 25.97 4.12 -10.26
CA LYS A 389 25.94 3.82 -11.70
C LYS A 389 25.44 5.00 -12.54
N GLY A 390 24.70 5.91 -11.93
CA GLY A 390 24.05 7.06 -12.56
C GLY A 390 25.02 8.18 -12.95
N ASN A 391 24.50 9.19 -13.65
CA ASN A 391 25.20 10.43 -13.95
C ASN A 391 24.52 11.61 -13.25
N ASP A 392 25.12 12.81 -13.35
CA ASP A 392 24.63 14.03 -12.67
C ASP A 392 23.20 14.45 -13.07
N GLY A 393 22.70 13.98 -14.22
CA GLY A 393 21.31 14.20 -14.67
C GLY A 393 20.26 13.51 -13.80
N ASN A 394 20.66 12.56 -12.94
CA ASN A 394 19.75 11.82 -12.07
C ASN A 394 19.40 12.54 -10.75
N THR A 395 19.81 13.81 -10.60
CA THR A 395 19.56 14.62 -9.39
C THR A 395 18.06 14.73 -9.06
N ILE A 396 17.18 14.80 -10.06
CA ILE A 396 15.72 14.85 -9.84
C ILE A 396 15.24 13.59 -9.13
N PHE A 397 15.72 12.42 -9.54
CA PHE A 397 15.39 11.14 -8.92
C PHE A 397 15.94 11.00 -7.49
N TYR A 398 17.03 11.71 -7.17
CA TYR A 398 17.50 11.79 -5.78
C TYR A 398 16.47 12.50 -4.90
N TYR A 399 16.00 13.68 -5.31
CA TYR A 399 15.01 14.43 -4.52
C TYR A 399 13.67 13.71 -4.44
N GLU A 400 13.27 13.04 -5.52
CA GLU A 400 12.08 12.20 -5.54
C GLU A 400 12.18 11.06 -4.52
N PHE A 401 13.28 10.31 -4.51
CA PHE A 401 13.50 9.25 -3.53
C PHE A 401 13.51 9.80 -2.09
N MET A 402 14.17 10.94 -1.86
CA MET A 402 14.19 11.56 -0.52
C MET A 402 12.81 12.04 -0.06
N LYS A 403 11.97 12.56 -0.97
CA LYS A 403 10.57 12.92 -0.68
C LYS A 403 9.76 11.69 -0.28
N SER A 404 9.87 10.60 -1.03
CA SER A 404 9.18 9.34 -0.74
C SER A 404 9.65 8.70 0.58
N MET A 405 10.96 8.73 0.85
CA MET A 405 11.51 8.32 2.15
C MET A 405 10.94 9.18 3.29
N ARG A 406 10.83 10.50 3.10
CA ARG A 406 10.22 11.39 4.09
C ARG A 406 8.77 11.01 4.38
N LEU A 407 7.94 10.82 3.35
CA LEU A 407 6.55 10.38 3.50
C LEU A 407 6.48 9.05 4.28
N ARG A 408 7.27 8.07 3.87
CA ARG A 408 7.37 6.77 4.55
C ARG A 408 7.74 6.92 6.03
N THR A 409 8.60 7.88 6.38
CA THR A 409 9.02 8.10 7.77
C THR A 409 8.03 8.87 8.65
N GLN A 410 6.96 9.45 8.09
CA GLN A 410 6.00 10.23 8.89
C GLN A 410 5.21 9.39 9.88
N ASN A 411 4.87 8.15 9.54
CA ASN A 411 4.22 7.24 10.48
C ASN A 411 5.06 6.88 11.71
N PHE A 412 6.34 7.24 11.72
CA PHE A 412 7.22 6.99 12.86
C PHE A 412 6.88 7.91 14.03
N THR A 413 6.32 9.11 13.76
CA THR A 413 5.92 10.08 14.79
C THR A 413 4.67 9.64 15.56
N LYS A 414 3.81 8.79 14.98
CA LYS A 414 2.60 8.24 15.65
C LYS A 414 2.92 7.43 16.92
N SER A 415 4.14 6.92 17.07
CA SER A 415 4.50 6.06 18.23
C SER A 415 5.03 6.80 19.45
N ASP A 416 4.79 8.11 19.54
CA ASP A 416 5.21 8.97 20.66
C ASP A 416 6.61 8.62 21.18
N ARG A 417 7.56 8.49 20.25
CA ARG A 417 8.96 8.29 20.58
C ARG A 417 9.55 9.66 20.88
N VAL A 418 9.20 10.22 22.04
CA VAL A 418 9.88 11.36 22.67
C VAL A 418 11.42 11.13 22.68
N PHE A 419 11.86 9.86 22.64
CA PHE A 419 13.26 9.42 22.56
C PHE A 419 13.86 9.33 21.13
N SER A 420 13.07 9.49 20.06
CA SER A 420 13.56 9.33 18.67
C SER A 420 14.26 10.58 18.10
N GLN A 421 14.26 11.71 18.83
CA GLN A 421 14.93 12.96 18.43
C GLN A 421 14.55 13.47 17.02
N VAL A 422 13.32 13.24 16.56
CA VAL A 422 12.80 13.83 15.32
C VAL A 422 12.10 15.15 15.67
N VAL A 423 12.86 16.24 15.79
CA VAL A 423 12.36 17.56 16.26
C VAL A 423 12.17 18.58 15.11
N ASP A 424 12.09 18.12 13.85
CA ASP A 424 11.74 19.01 12.74
C ASP A 424 10.22 19.10 12.58
N PHE A 425 9.70 20.31 12.29
CA PHE A 425 8.29 20.54 11.93
C PHE A 425 7.95 19.71 10.69
N ASN A 426 7.41 18.51 10.91
CA ASN A 426 7.04 17.58 9.87
C ASN A 426 5.53 17.42 9.90
N MET A 427 4.84 18.20 9.07
CA MET A 427 3.40 18.05 8.86
C MET A 427 3.09 16.60 8.50
N ARG A 428 2.14 16.01 9.22
CA ARG A 428 1.64 14.66 8.95
C ARG A 428 0.65 14.74 7.79
N TYR A 429 0.91 13.98 6.72
CA TYR A 429 0.07 14.01 5.51
C TYR A 429 -1.01 12.92 5.50
N PHE A 430 -0.86 11.88 6.32
CA PHE A 430 -1.77 10.73 6.40
C PHE A 430 -1.70 10.08 7.78
N ASP A 431 -2.75 9.37 8.17
CA ASP A 431 -2.84 8.50 9.34
C ASP A 431 -3.14 7.06 8.95
N VAL A 432 -2.08 6.25 8.76
CA VAL A 432 -2.21 4.82 8.42
C VAL A 432 -1.53 3.95 9.49
N PRO A 433 -2.10 2.81 9.90
CA PRO A 433 -1.44 1.90 10.83
C PRO A 433 -0.10 1.36 10.30
N THR A 434 0.92 1.32 11.16
CA THR A 434 2.28 0.88 10.78
C THR A 434 2.30 -0.58 10.28
N LYS A 435 1.52 -1.49 10.88
CA LYS A 435 1.55 -2.90 10.50
C LYS A 435 0.99 -3.13 9.11
N PHE A 436 0.02 -2.33 8.63
CA PHE A 436 -0.47 -2.42 7.24
C PHE A 436 0.62 -2.11 6.24
N ILE A 437 1.36 -1.03 6.47
CA ILE A 437 2.49 -0.66 5.62
C ILE A 437 3.56 -1.77 5.57
N THR A 438 3.84 -2.37 6.73
CA THR A 438 4.80 -3.48 6.85
C THR A 438 4.28 -4.74 6.16
N LEU A 439 3.00 -5.05 6.35
CA LEU A 439 2.27 -6.15 5.74
C LEU A 439 2.33 -6.03 4.22
N TYR A 440 1.94 -4.89 3.65
CA TYR A 440 2.02 -4.67 2.20
C TYR A 440 3.46 -4.72 1.67
N SER A 441 4.45 -4.26 2.44
CA SER A 441 5.88 -4.42 2.07
C SER A 441 6.26 -5.91 2.00
N ALA A 442 5.79 -6.72 2.96
CA ALA A 442 5.97 -8.17 2.97
C ALA A 442 5.26 -8.84 1.79
N TYR A 443 4.04 -8.41 1.46
CA TYR A 443 3.29 -8.90 0.31
C TYR A 443 4.06 -8.66 -1.00
N ILE A 444 4.50 -7.42 -1.25
CA ILE A 444 5.30 -7.08 -2.43
C ILE A 444 6.56 -7.96 -2.49
N TYR A 445 7.25 -8.15 -1.35
CA TYR A 445 8.45 -8.97 -1.27
C TYR A 445 8.21 -10.42 -1.71
N ARG A 446 7.11 -11.01 -1.26
CA ARG A 446 6.73 -12.39 -1.63
C ARG A 446 6.31 -12.47 -3.10
N PHE A 447 5.52 -11.50 -3.56
CA PHE A 447 4.93 -11.51 -4.89
C PHE A 447 6.02 -11.26 -5.95
N LYS A 448 6.95 -10.32 -5.69
CA LYS A 448 8.12 -10.11 -6.54
C LYS A 448 9.01 -11.35 -6.60
N LYS A 449 9.23 -12.05 -5.48
CA LYS A 449 10.04 -13.29 -5.46
C LYS A 449 9.39 -14.41 -6.27
N MET A 450 8.07 -14.53 -6.21
CA MET A 450 7.32 -15.50 -7.01
C MET A 450 7.47 -15.22 -8.52
N LEU A 451 7.34 -13.96 -8.95
CA LEU A 451 7.42 -13.60 -10.38
C LEU A 451 8.86 -13.41 -10.91
N ASN A 452 9.84 -13.13 -10.05
CA ASN A 452 11.23 -12.87 -10.45
C ASN A 452 12.01 -14.18 -10.66
N LEU A 453 11.58 -14.93 -11.66
CA LEU A 453 12.13 -16.23 -12.00
C LEU A 453 13.65 -16.16 -12.24
N LYS A 454 14.38 -17.13 -11.67
CA LYS A 454 15.85 -17.25 -11.74
C LYS A 454 16.62 -16.05 -11.18
N ASN A 455 16.00 -15.21 -10.34
CA ASN A 455 16.58 -13.97 -9.82
C ASN A 455 17.17 -13.10 -10.95
N ALA A 456 16.45 -12.99 -12.07
CA ALA A 456 16.94 -12.33 -13.27
C ALA A 456 17.33 -10.86 -13.04
N LYS A 457 16.67 -10.19 -12.10
CA LYS A 457 16.95 -8.79 -11.70
C LYS A 457 16.77 -8.61 -10.19
N ASN A 458 17.43 -7.61 -9.63
CA ASN A 458 17.22 -7.14 -8.27
C ASN A 458 16.12 -6.05 -8.26
N TYR A 459 14.89 -6.46 -7.92
CA TYR A 459 13.72 -5.59 -7.85
C TYR A 459 13.50 -5.13 -6.41
N GLU A 460 13.43 -3.82 -6.17
CA GLU A 460 13.04 -3.25 -4.88
C GLU A 460 11.89 -2.26 -5.01
N PHE A 461 11.06 -2.19 -3.97
CA PHE A 461 9.86 -1.35 -3.92
C PHE A 461 9.81 -0.60 -2.60
N LEU A 462 9.42 0.66 -2.64
CA LEU A 462 9.16 1.50 -1.48
C LEU A 462 7.69 1.94 -1.50
N ILE A 463 6.92 1.53 -0.49
CA ILE A 463 5.52 1.95 -0.34
C ILE A 463 5.45 3.34 0.31
N CYS A 464 4.73 4.23 -0.35
CA CYS A 464 4.55 5.65 -0.04
C CYS A 464 3.05 5.96 0.14
N PRO A 465 2.49 5.79 1.35
CA PRO A 465 1.12 6.20 1.65
C PRO A 465 0.90 7.72 1.46
N GLY A 466 -0.31 8.09 1.07
CA GLY A 466 -0.79 9.47 1.01
C GLY A 466 -0.14 10.34 -0.08
N GLU A 467 0.61 9.75 -1.01
CA GLU A 467 1.32 10.52 -2.04
C GLU A 467 0.40 11.01 -3.18
N ASN A 468 -0.64 10.22 -3.50
CA ASN A 468 -1.47 10.40 -4.70
C ASN A 468 -2.96 10.11 -4.41
N GLY A 469 -3.85 10.65 -5.25
CA GLY A 469 -5.29 10.33 -5.24
C GLY A 469 -5.65 8.99 -5.89
N GLN A 470 -4.69 8.33 -6.55
CA GLN A 470 -4.81 6.99 -7.11
C GLN A 470 -3.52 6.23 -6.89
N MET A 471 -3.59 4.90 -6.89
CA MET A 471 -2.40 4.07 -6.82
C MET A 471 -1.51 4.29 -8.06
N GLU A 472 -0.23 4.55 -7.85
CA GLU A 472 0.74 4.74 -8.94
C GLU A 472 2.05 4.01 -8.60
N VAL A 473 2.64 3.37 -9.60
CA VAL A 473 3.98 2.78 -9.48
C VAL A 473 4.94 3.42 -10.47
N LYS A 474 6.02 4.00 -9.93
CA LYS A 474 7.03 4.70 -10.72
C LYS A 474 8.42 4.12 -10.51
N GLU A 475 9.12 3.83 -11.61
CA GLU A 475 10.52 3.41 -11.59
C GLU A 475 11.46 4.60 -11.37
N ILE A 476 12.34 4.49 -10.38
CA ILE A 476 13.39 5.47 -10.09
C ILE A 476 14.64 5.17 -10.91
N MET A 477 15.16 6.20 -11.58
CA MET A 477 16.36 6.13 -12.44
C MET A 477 16.25 5.04 -13.53
N PRO A 478 15.21 5.08 -14.39
CA PRO A 478 15.06 4.11 -15.46
C PRO A 478 16.29 4.16 -16.39
N ARG A 479 16.68 3.01 -16.93
CA ARG A 479 17.83 2.81 -17.84
C ARG A 479 19.23 2.97 -17.22
N VAL A 480 19.35 3.27 -15.93
CA VAL A 480 20.66 3.30 -15.25
C VAL A 480 21.23 1.89 -15.03
N SER A 481 20.37 0.92 -14.73
CA SER A 481 20.78 -0.48 -14.60
C SER A 481 19.74 -1.43 -15.20
N ASN A 482 20.22 -2.47 -15.89
CA ASN A 482 19.37 -3.56 -16.38
C ASN A 482 19.07 -4.59 -15.28
N GLU A 483 19.96 -4.68 -14.28
CA GLU A 483 19.90 -5.62 -13.17
C GLU A 483 19.20 -5.03 -11.95
N GLU A 484 19.42 -3.76 -11.62
CA GLU A 484 18.86 -3.12 -10.43
C GLU A 484 17.69 -2.23 -10.79
N ARG A 485 16.56 -2.42 -10.11
CA ARG A 485 15.29 -1.78 -10.42
C ARG A 485 14.62 -1.35 -9.13
N LEU A 486 14.41 -0.05 -8.93
CA LEU A 486 13.75 0.49 -7.75
C LEU A 486 12.44 1.17 -8.14
N PHE A 487 11.37 0.88 -7.42
CA PHE A 487 10.05 1.45 -7.66
C PHE A 487 9.51 2.16 -6.42
N LEU A 488 8.87 3.28 -6.63
CA LEU A 488 8.04 3.97 -5.65
C LEU A 488 6.59 3.60 -5.89
N VAL A 489 5.88 3.23 -4.84
CA VAL A 489 4.47 2.82 -4.89
C VAL A 489 3.68 3.85 -4.09
N GLY A 490 3.11 4.83 -4.79
CA GLY A 490 2.19 5.79 -4.22
C GLY A 490 0.83 5.13 -4.00
N VAL A 491 0.31 5.18 -2.77
CA VAL A 491 -0.97 4.57 -2.42
C VAL A 491 -1.84 5.61 -1.69
N PRO A 492 -3.10 5.82 -2.11
CA PRO A 492 -4.05 6.64 -1.38
C PRO A 492 -4.25 6.16 0.06
N GLU A 493 -4.52 7.09 0.97
CA GLU A 493 -4.73 6.75 2.38
C GLU A 493 -5.94 5.83 2.60
N SER A 494 -7.07 6.10 1.94
CA SER A 494 -8.27 5.27 1.98
C SER A 494 -7.98 3.81 1.64
N GLN A 495 -7.26 3.59 0.55
CA GLN A 495 -6.92 2.25 0.07
C GLN A 495 -6.04 1.48 1.05
N MET A 496 -5.20 2.14 1.85
CA MET A 496 -4.39 1.46 2.87
C MET A 496 -5.24 0.75 3.93
N TYR A 497 -6.49 1.18 4.12
CA TYR A 497 -7.49 0.55 4.99
C TYR A 497 -8.32 -0.53 4.29
N ALA A 498 -7.98 -0.93 3.07
CA ALA A 498 -8.66 -2.00 2.33
C ALA A 498 -7.72 -3.18 2.02
N PRO A 499 -7.32 -4.02 2.99
CA PRO A 499 -6.28 -5.05 2.81
C PRO A 499 -6.54 -6.03 1.66
N LYS A 500 -7.80 -6.43 1.46
CA LYS A 500 -8.22 -7.30 0.35
C LYS A 500 -7.98 -6.63 -1.00
N LEU A 501 -8.48 -5.40 -1.17
CA LEU A 501 -8.31 -4.60 -2.39
C LEU A 501 -6.83 -4.32 -2.65
N MET A 502 -6.07 -3.95 -1.61
CA MET A 502 -4.63 -3.69 -1.70
C MET A 502 -3.83 -4.87 -2.21
N CYS A 503 -4.16 -6.11 -1.80
CA CYS A 503 -3.48 -7.29 -2.34
C CYS A 503 -3.71 -7.43 -3.85
N ILE A 504 -4.94 -7.18 -4.32
CA ILE A 504 -5.31 -7.26 -5.73
C ILE A 504 -4.59 -6.16 -6.53
N MET A 505 -4.66 -4.91 -6.07
CA MET A 505 -4.06 -3.76 -6.74
C MET A 505 -2.52 -3.85 -6.77
N LEU A 506 -1.87 -4.18 -5.65
CA LEU A 506 -0.43 -4.41 -5.62
C LEU A 506 -0.02 -5.58 -6.50
N GLY A 507 -0.80 -6.67 -6.51
CA GLY A 507 -0.55 -7.81 -7.39
C GLY A 507 -0.57 -7.42 -8.87
N HIS A 508 -1.60 -6.66 -9.27
CA HIS A 508 -1.75 -6.10 -10.61
C HIS A 508 -0.55 -5.20 -10.98
N GLU A 509 -0.21 -4.23 -10.13
CA GLU A 509 0.87 -3.29 -10.40
C GLU A 509 2.25 -3.97 -10.48
N ILE A 510 2.55 -4.91 -9.58
CA ILE A 510 3.82 -5.65 -9.64
C ILE A 510 3.90 -6.49 -10.93
N ALA A 511 2.77 -7.06 -11.37
CA ALA A 511 2.70 -7.83 -12.61
C ALA A 511 3.02 -6.98 -13.86
N HIS A 512 2.88 -5.64 -13.81
CA HIS A 512 3.37 -4.74 -14.87
C HIS A 512 4.89 -4.62 -14.93
N PHE A 513 5.64 -4.94 -13.86
CA PHE A 513 7.12 -4.78 -13.83
C PHE A 513 7.95 -6.07 -13.65
N VAL A 514 7.40 -7.09 -12.97
CA VAL A 514 8.06 -8.38 -12.70
C VAL A 514 7.47 -9.51 -13.57
N GLY A 515 8.24 -10.59 -13.86
CA GLY A 515 7.75 -11.75 -14.63
C GLY A 515 8.24 -11.83 -16.08
N THR A 516 9.54 -11.62 -16.33
CA THR A 516 10.12 -11.48 -17.68
C THR A 516 9.78 -12.63 -18.64
N SER A 517 9.90 -13.90 -18.23
CA SER A 517 9.58 -15.05 -19.10
C SER A 517 8.08 -15.24 -19.31
N ILE A 518 7.28 -15.11 -18.24
CA ILE A 518 5.83 -15.36 -18.24
C ILE A 518 5.09 -14.44 -19.25
N ARG A 519 5.60 -13.22 -19.46
CA ARG A 519 5.02 -12.23 -20.40
C ARG A 519 5.15 -12.57 -21.87
N CYS A 520 5.93 -13.60 -22.23
CA CYS A 520 6.08 -14.04 -23.62
C CYS A 520 6.31 -12.87 -24.61
N ARG A 521 7.21 -11.92 -24.31
CA ARG A 521 7.33 -10.61 -25.01
C ARG A 521 7.45 -10.72 -26.54
N GLU A 522 8.14 -11.73 -27.05
CA GLU A 522 8.22 -11.99 -28.49
C GLU A 522 6.89 -12.40 -29.11
N SER A 523 6.09 -13.20 -28.38
CA SER A 523 4.77 -13.61 -28.83
C SER A 523 3.80 -12.43 -28.82
N ARG A 524 3.92 -11.57 -27.81
CA ARG A 524 3.21 -10.29 -27.77
C ARG A 524 3.49 -9.44 -29.00
N ALA A 525 4.77 -9.30 -29.39
CA ALA A 525 5.16 -8.52 -30.56
C ALA A 525 4.54 -9.08 -31.85
N LYS A 526 4.54 -10.41 -32.02
CA LYS A 526 3.89 -11.08 -33.16
C LYS A 526 2.37 -10.88 -33.18
N SER A 527 1.71 -10.98 -32.03
CA SER A 527 0.27 -10.74 -31.91
C SER A 527 -0.09 -9.30 -32.22
N LEU A 528 0.68 -8.33 -31.70
CA LEU A 528 0.50 -6.91 -32.01
C LEU A 528 0.71 -6.60 -33.49
N ALA A 529 1.70 -7.22 -34.15
CA ALA A 529 1.90 -7.08 -35.59
C ALA A 529 0.67 -7.54 -36.40
N LYS A 530 0.05 -8.68 -36.01
CA LYS A 530 -1.20 -9.15 -36.62
C LYS A 530 -2.37 -8.21 -36.38
N MET A 531 -2.53 -7.73 -35.15
CA MET A 531 -3.60 -6.78 -34.81
C MET A 531 -3.43 -5.46 -35.58
N CYS A 532 -2.20 -4.95 -35.72
CA CYS A 532 -1.92 -3.76 -36.51
C CYS A 532 -2.19 -3.98 -38.01
N ALA A 533 -1.78 -5.12 -38.57
CA ALA A 533 -2.08 -5.46 -39.97
C ALA A 533 -3.59 -5.50 -40.22
N ARG A 534 -4.34 -6.11 -39.30
CA ARG A 534 -5.81 -6.17 -39.34
C ARG A 534 -6.43 -4.78 -39.27
N MET A 535 -5.99 -3.95 -38.32
CA MET A 535 -6.42 -2.55 -38.19
C MET A 535 -6.19 -1.77 -39.49
N ILE A 536 -4.98 -1.82 -40.06
CA ILE A 536 -4.68 -1.12 -41.30
C ILE A 536 -5.63 -1.56 -42.42
N VAL A 537 -5.84 -2.86 -42.60
CA VAL A 537 -6.75 -3.37 -43.64
C VAL A 537 -8.17 -2.87 -43.42
N LEU A 538 -8.69 -2.94 -42.19
CA LEU A 538 -10.03 -2.48 -41.85
C LEU A 538 -10.18 -0.97 -42.06
N SER A 539 -9.19 -0.17 -41.64
CA SER A 539 -9.19 1.27 -41.87
C SER A 539 -9.20 1.58 -43.37
N MET A 540 -8.31 0.97 -44.16
CA MET A 540 -8.28 1.20 -45.62
C MET A 540 -9.60 0.78 -46.28
N GLN A 541 -10.21 -0.32 -45.85
CA GLN A 541 -11.52 -0.74 -46.33
C GLN A 541 -12.60 0.29 -45.99
N ALA A 542 -12.64 0.76 -44.73
CA ALA A 542 -13.61 1.72 -44.27
C ALA A 542 -13.52 3.04 -45.06
N TYR A 543 -12.31 3.59 -45.22
CA TYR A 543 -12.12 4.82 -45.97
C TYR A 543 -12.44 4.69 -47.47
N LEU A 544 -12.26 3.51 -48.07
CA LEU A 544 -12.54 3.25 -49.48
C LEU A 544 -14.00 2.89 -49.76
N ALA A 545 -14.78 2.51 -48.74
CA ALA A 545 -16.20 2.24 -48.89
C ALA A 545 -16.98 3.54 -49.11
N ASN A 546 -17.73 3.66 -50.21
CA ASN A 546 -18.71 4.75 -50.40
C ASN A 546 -19.94 4.52 -49.49
N GLU A 547 -20.73 5.58 -49.23
CA GLU A 547 -21.91 5.59 -48.34
C GLU A 547 -22.94 4.46 -48.62
N SER A 548 -22.97 3.86 -49.82
CA SER A 548 -24.00 2.90 -50.26
C SER A 548 -23.60 1.40 -50.34
N ASP A 549 -22.32 1.00 -50.35
CA ASP A 549 -21.94 -0.35 -50.87
C ASP A 549 -20.89 -1.15 -50.05
N ALA A 550 -20.77 -0.91 -48.75
CA ALA A 550 -19.79 -1.61 -47.88
C ALA A 550 -19.98 -3.14 -47.86
N ASP A 551 -21.22 -3.64 -47.96
CA ASP A 551 -21.52 -5.07 -47.93
C ASP A 551 -21.13 -5.80 -49.23
N ILE A 552 -21.32 -5.16 -50.38
CA ILE A 552 -21.00 -5.70 -51.72
C ILE A 552 -19.49 -5.83 -51.92
N LEU A 553 -18.70 -4.94 -51.31
CA LEU A 553 -17.24 -5.03 -51.29
C LEU A 553 -16.73 -6.29 -50.57
N TRP A 554 -17.43 -6.71 -49.51
CA TRP A 554 -16.99 -7.83 -48.65
C TRP A 554 -17.19 -9.20 -49.30
N GLU A 555 -18.36 -9.43 -49.91
CA GLU A 555 -18.71 -10.72 -50.52
C GLU A 555 -17.80 -11.09 -51.71
N ASN A 556 -17.30 -10.08 -52.43
CA ASN A 556 -16.57 -10.28 -53.69
C ASN A 556 -15.04 -10.13 -53.59
N THR A 557 -14.50 -9.50 -52.53
CA THR A 557 -13.05 -9.19 -52.45
C THR A 557 -12.32 -9.71 -51.21
N GLY A 558 -12.99 -10.44 -50.30
CA GLY A 558 -12.44 -10.88 -49.01
C GLY A 558 -11.05 -11.55 -49.09
N LYS A 559 -10.82 -12.47 -50.05
CA LYS A 559 -9.51 -13.12 -50.25
C LYS A 559 -8.39 -12.15 -50.61
N ALA A 560 -8.68 -11.08 -51.35
CA ALA A 560 -7.67 -10.10 -51.75
C ALA A 560 -7.20 -9.29 -50.53
N TRP A 561 -8.13 -8.89 -49.66
CA TRP A 561 -7.83 -8.19 -48.42
C TRP A 561 -7.10 -9.06 -47.40
N GLU A 562 -7.46 -10.35 -47.28
CA GLU A 562 -6.72 -11.28 -46.44
C GLU A 562 -5.26 -11.47 -46.91
N ASN A 563 -5.02 -11.47 -48.22
CA ASN A 563 -3.65 -11.49 -48.77
C ASN A 563 -2.87 -10.22 -48.44
N CYS A 564 -3.53 -9.04 -48.45
CA CYS A 564 -2.92 -7.79 -48.01
C CYS A 564 -2.57 -7.85 -46.52
N GLU A 565 -3.48 -8.37 -45.68
CA GLU A 565 -3.27 -8.58 -44.24
C GLU A 565 -2.04 -9.47 -43.98
N GLN A 566 -1.94 -10.63 -44.65
CA GLN A 566 -0.80 -11.54 -44.49
C GLN A 566 0.55 -10.90 -44.89
N LYS A 567 0.56 -10.14 -46.00
CA LYS A 567 1.76 -9.41 -46.43
C LYS A 567 2.16 -8.35 -45.39
N LEU A 568 1.19 -7.60 -44.87
CA LEU A 568 1.42 -6.62 -43.80
C LEU A 568 2.03 -7.27 -42.56
N VAL A 569 1.54 -8.43 -42.14
CA VAL A 569 2.12 -9.16 -40.99
C VAL A 569 3.58 -9.52 -41.22
N GLN A 570 3.91 -10.07 -42.39
CA GLN A 570 5.30 -10.42 -42.73
C GLN A 570 6.21 -9.18 -42.73
N TRP A 571 5.70 -8.06 -43.23
CA TRP A 571 6.41 -6.80 -43.23
C TRP A 571 6.64 -6.26 -41.83
N LEU A 572 5.59 -6.17 -41.01
CA LEU A 572 5.72 -5.68 -39.64
C LEU A 572 6.65 -6.56 -38.80
N ASP A 573 6.60 -7.89 -38.95
CA ASP A 573 7.54 -8.81 -38.29
C ASP A 573 8.98 -8.59 -38.74
N PHE A 574 9.21 -8.37 -40.05
CA PHE A 574 10.52 -7.99 -40.57
C PHE A 574 11.02 -6.68 -39.95
N TYR A 575 10.19 -5.66 -39.85
CA TYR A 575 10.60 -4.37 -39.26
C TYR A 575 10.91 -4.48 -37.76
N ILE A 576 10.09 -5.20 -37.00
CA ILE A 576 10.31 -5.45 -35.56
C ILE A 576 11.66 -6.16 -35.34
N THR A 577 11.98 -7.13 -36.19
CA THR A 577 13.25 -7.88 -36.10
C THR A 577 14.44 -7.11 -36.67
N ARG A 578 14.23 -6.26 -37.70
CA ARG A 578 15.27 -5.42 -38.31
C ARG A 578 15.90 -4.44 -37.32
N ILE A 579 15.16 -3.97 -36.30
CA ILE A 579 15.71 -3.13 -35.23
C ILE A 579 16.79 -3.83 -34.40
N GLN A 580 16.92 -5.15 -34.50
CA GLN A 580 18.02 -5.89 -33.88
C GLN A 580 19.30 -5.87 -34.73
N ASP A 581 19.23 -5.48 -36.01
CA ASP A 581 20.36 -5.39 -36.92
C ASP A 581 21.18 -4.11 -36.65
N GLU A 582 22.42 -4.32 -36.21
CA GLU A 582 23.34 -3.25 -35.87
C GLU A 582 23.70 -2.36 -37.06
N ASN A 583 23.77 -2.92 -38.28
CA ASN A 583 24.12 -2.16 -39.47
C ASN A 583 22.97 -1.21 -39.85
N TYR A 584 21.73 -1.70 -39.78
CA TYR A 584 20.55 -0.88 -40.00
C TYR A 584 20.45 0.25 -38.96
N LEU A 585 20.62 -0.06 -37.66
CA LEU A 585 20.58 0.97 -36.61
C LEU A 585 21.67 2.03 -36.80
N LYS A 586 22.88 1.64 -37.23
CA LYS A 586 23.99 2.55 -37.55
C LYS A 586 23.65 3.50 -38.70
N GLU A 587 22.94 3.02 -39.72
CA GLU A 587 22.57 3.82 -40.89
C GLU A 587 21.39 4.77 -40.60
N TYR A 588 20.40 4.31 -39.82
CA TYR A 588 19.12 5.00 -39.64
C TYR A 588 19.13 6.00 -38.47
N TYR A 589 19.74 5.67 -37.33
CA TYR A 589 19.68 6.50 -36.10
C TYR A 589 20.95 7.30 -35.82
N TYR A 590 22.09 6.89 -36.34
CA TYR A 590 23.37 7.50 -36.00
C TYR A 590 24.00 8.13 -37.25
N SER A 591 23.87 9.45 -37.40
CA SER A 591 24.90 10.17 -38.17
C SER A 591 26.27 9.80 -37.58
N LYS A 592 27.33 9.81 -38.40
CA LYS A 592 28.70 9.44 -37.97
C LYS A 592 29.18 10.17 -36.69
N GLU A 593 28.51 11.25 -36.28
CA GLU A 593 28.82 12.10 -35.14
C GLU A 593 28.01 11.78 -33.85
N CYS A 594 26.93 10.99 -33.90
CA CYS A 594 26.04 10.70 -32.76
C CYS A 594 26.07 9.25 -32.26
N TYR A 595 27.00 8.43 -32.75
CA TYR A 595 27.12 7.00 -32.42
C TYR A 595 27.23 6.75 -30.89
N ASN A 596 26.28 6.00 -30.32
CA ASN A 596 26.33 5.58 -28.92
C ASN A 596 26.05 4.06 -28.80
N GLU A 597 27.11 3.31 -28.50
CA GLU A 597 27.09 1.84 -28.37
C GLU A 597 26.12 1.34 -27.28
N LYS A 598 25.88 2.14 -26.23
CA LYS A 598 24.90 1.80 -25.18
C LYS A 598 23.46 1.81 -25.69
N ASN A 599 23.11 2.75 -26.55
CA ASN A 599 21.76 2.85 -27.13
C ASN A 599 21.52 1.72 -28.14
N LEU A 600 22.55 1.33 -28.91
CA LEU A 600 22.49 0.17 -29.81
C LEU A 600 22.21 -1.12 -29.04
N LYS A 601 22.96 -1.37 -27.95
CA LYS A 601 22.77 -2.53 -27.08
C LYS A 601 21.38 -2.53 -26.43
N PHE A 602 20.92 -1.36 -25.99
CA PHE A 602 19.57 -1.18 -25.43
C PHE A 602 18.49 -1.54 -26.44
N ASN A 603 18.54 -1.01 -27.66
CA ASN A 603 17.54 -1.32 -28.69
C ASN A 603 17.50 -2.82 -29.01
N LYS A 604 18.67 -3.47 -29.11
CA LYS A 604 18.79 -4.90 -29.38
C LYS A 604 18.18 -5.77 -28.27
N GLU A 605 18.42 -5.40 -27.00
CA GLU A 605 17.94 -6.14 -25.83
C GLU A 605 16.46 -5.85 -25.51
N TYR A 606 15.97 -4.64 -25.80
CA TYR A 606 14.66 -4.14 -25.37
C TYR A 606 13.64 -3.94 -26.51
N TYR A 607 13.92 -4.35 -27.76
CA TYR A 607 13.04 -4.15 -28.91
C TYR A 607 11.57 -4.63 -28.71
N CYS A 608 11.37 -5.70 -27.94
CA CYS A 608 10.05 -6.27 -27.64
C CYS A 608 9.41 -5.73 -26.34
N HIS A 609 10.07 -4.77 -25.66
CA HIS A 609 9.49 -4.04 -24.54
C HIS A 609 8.46 -3.04 -25.03
N THR A 610 7.42 -2.81 -24.24
CA THR A 610 6.22 -2.10 -24.69
C THR A 610 6.51 -0.74 -25.32
N ASN A 611 7.27 0.12 -24.65
CA ASN A 611 7.52 1.48 -25.16
C ASN A 611 8.32 1.45 -26.47
N MET A 612 9.37 0.62 -26.53
CA MET A 612 10.15 0.46 -27.76
C MET A 612 9.31 -0.14 -28.89
N LEU A 613 8.48 -1.12 -28.56
CA LEU A 613 7.61 -1.80 -29.53
C LEU A 613 6.55 -0.85 -30.07
N LYS A 614 5.97 0.03 -29.24
CA LYS A 614 5.04 1.09 -29.66
C LYS A 614 5.67 2.00 -30.71
N ASP A 615 6.86 2.51 -30.39
CA ASP A 615 7.59 3.44 -31.26
C ASP A 615 7.99 2.73 -32.57
N THR A 616 8.48 1.49 -32.45
CA THR A 616 8.85 0.64 -33.59
C THR A 616 7.67 0.39 -34.51
N LEU A 617 6.53 -0.04 -33.97
CA LEU A 617 5.32 -0.32 -34.76
C LEU A 617 4.83 0.94 -35.47
N SER A 618 4.77 2.05 -34.74
CA SER A 618 4.34 3.35 -35.29
C SER A 618 5.22 3.78 -36.47
N MET A 619 6.53 3.74 -36.30
CA MET A 619 7.48 4.11 -37.35
C MET A 619 7.41 3.16 -38.55
N SER A 620 7.31 1.86 -38.29
CA SER A 620 7.28 0.82 -39.31
C SER A 620 6.03 0.89 -40.19
N ILE A 621 4.87 1.15 -39.58
CA ILE A 621 3.61 1.31 -40.31
C ILE A 621 3.65 2.57 -41.17
N ALA A 622 4.15 3.69 -40.62
CA ALA A 622 4.29 4.94 -41.37
C ALA A 622 5.21 4.77 -42.59
N GLU A 623 6.41 4.21 -42.41
CA GLU A 623 7.38 3.94 -43.48
C GLU A 623 6.76 3.01 -44.54
N PHE A 624 6.14 1.92 -44.10
CA PHE A 624 5.53 0.95 -45.02
C PHE A 624 4.39 1.57 -45.85
N LEU A 625 3.46 2.27 -45.22
CA LEU A 625 2.29 2.80 -45.90
C LEU A 625 2.68 3.90 -46.90
N GLN A 626 3.65 4.75 -46.55
CA GLN A 626 4.13 5.82 -47.44
C GLN A 626 4.90 5.27 -48.65
N GLU A 627 5.76 4.27 -48.46
CA GLU A 627 6.58 3.73 -49.56
C GLU A 627 5.86 2.69 -50.42
N ARG A 628 5.05 1.83 -49.78
CA ARG A 628 4.55 0.59 -50.38
C ARG A 628 3.04 0.40 -50.27
N GLY A 629 2.32 1.31 -49.59
CA GLY A 629 0.87 1.21 -49.39
C GLY A 629 0.10 1.07 -50.69
N LYS A 630 0.32 1.98 -51.65
CA LYS A 630 -0.31 1.95 -52.99
C LYS A 630 -0.15 0.63 -53.71
N ASN A 631 1.07 0.09 -53.73
CA ASN A 631 1.35 -1.19 -54.40
C ASN A 631 0.72 -2.38 -53.67
N THR A 632 0.69 -2.33 -52.34
CA THR A 632 0.17 -3.42 -51.51
C THR A 632 -1.34 -3.54 -51.63
N PHE A 633 -2.06 -2.43 -51.59
CA PHE A 633 -3.52 -2.40 -51.72
C PHE A 633 -4.00 -2.35 -53.17
N GLY A 634 -3.11 -2.06 -54.14
CA GLY A 634 -3.45 -2.03 -55.56
C GLY A 634 -4.06 -3.34 -56.06
N PHE A 635 -3.65 -4.50 -55.53
CA PHE A 635 -4.27 -5.79 -55.84
C PHE A 635 -5.71 -5.91 -55.32
N ALA A 636 -6.00 -5.37 -54.14
CA ALA A 636 -7.35 -5.33 -53.60
C ALA A 636 -8.25 -4.40 -54.44
N ILE A 637 -7.74 -3.22 -54.80
CA ILE A 637 -8.43 -2.26 -55.68
C ILE A 637 -8.69 -2.86 -57.08
N GLN A 638 -7.76 -3.65 -57.61
CA GLN A 638 -7.95 -4.36 -58.89
C GLN A 638 -9.11 -5.35 -58.85
N ASN A 639 -9.23 -6.10 -57.76
CA ASN A 639 -10.37 -7.01 -57.58
C ASN A 639 -11.68 -6.26 -57.34
N MET A 640 -11.65 -5.11 -56.64
CA MET A 640 -12.83 -4.23 -56.51
C MET A 640 -13.32 -3.76 -57.88
N TYR A 641 -12.41 -3.33 -58.78
CA TYR A 641 -12.77 -2.94 -60.14
C TYR A 641 -13.35 -4.10 -60.95
N ALA A 642 -12.72 -5.28 -60.90
CA ALA A 642 -13.15 -6.45 -61.68
C ALA A 642 -14.57 -6.93 -61.33
N ASN A 643 -15.03 -6.62 -60.11
CA ASN A 643 -16.35 -6.97 -59.60
C ASN A 643 -17.35 -5.80 -59.66
N ASN A 644 -16.93 -4.64 -60.17
CA ASN A 644 -17.81 -3.48 -60.35
C ASN A 644 -18.59 -3.62 -61.66
N THR A 645 -19.92 -3.60 -61.60
CA THR A 645 -20.80 -3.83 -62.75
C THR A 645 -21.05 -2.59 -63.62
N ASP A 646 -20.46 -1.44 -63.27
CA ASP A 646 -20.70 -0.18 -63.96
C ASP A 646 -19.84 -0.05 -65.22
N GLU A 647 -20.38 -0.47 -66.37
CA GLU A 647 -19.68 -0.52 -67.68
C GLU A 647 -19.18 0.84 -68.21
N LYS A 648 -19.47 1.96 -67.52
CA LYS A 648 -19.14 3.31 -67.97
C LYS A 648 -17.79 3.84 -67.49
N ILE A 649 -17.12 3.18 -66.54
CA ILE A 649 -15.90 3.71 -65.93
C ILE A 649 -14.65 3.12 -66.62
N ASN A 650 -13.83 4.00 -67.20
CA ASN A 650 -12.53 3.62 -67.76
C ASN A 650 -11.61 3.08 -66.64
N LYS A 651 -11.08 1.87 -66.84
CA LYS A 651 -10.15 1.17 -65.94
C LYS A 651 -9.03 2.08 -65.42
N GLN A 652 -8.40 2.86 -66.30
CA GLN A 652 -7.27 3.71 -65.92
C GLN A 652 -7.71 4.87 -65.01
N GLN A 653 -8.83 5.52 -65.34
CA GLN A 653 -9.41 6.59 -64.51
C GLN A 653 -9.84 6.08 -63.13
N TYR A 654 -10.39 4.87 -63.04
CA TYR A 654 -10.76 4.26 -61.76
C TYR A 654 -9.54 4.03 -60.86
N PHE A 655 -8.45 3.48 -61.40
CA PHE A 655 -7.22 3.26 -60.62
C PHE A 655 -6.54 4.55 -60.20
N GLU A 656 -6.55 5.58 -61.03
CA GLU A 656 -6.03 6.90 -60.66
C GLU A 656 -6.85 7.50 -59.51
N GLN A 657 -8.18 7.53 -59.62
CA GLN A 657 -9.07 8.04 -58.57
C GLN A 657 -8.97 7.26 -57.25
N MET A 658 -9.00 5.93 -57.30
CA MET A 658 -8.87 5.11 -56.10
C MET A 658 -7.45 5.16 -55.52
N GLY A 659 -6.43 5.36 -56.36
CA GLY A 659 -5.05 5.55 -55.94
C GLY A 659 -4.82 6.90 -55.25
N GLU A 660 -5.49 7.96 -55.69
CA GLU A 660 -5.51 9.27 -55.01
C GLU A 660 -6.25 9.19 -53.69
N LYS A 661 -7.47 8.62 -53.68
CA LYS A 661 -8.22 8.38 -52.44
C LYS A 661 -7.40 7.57 -51.43
N LEU A 662 -6.84 6.43 -51.84
CA LEU A 662 -5.99 5.62 -50.96
C LEU A 662 -4.81 6.41 -50.38
N GLN A 663 -4.20 7.31 -51.16
CA GLN A 663 -3.10 8.14 -50.65
C GLN A 663 -3.58 9.12 -49.58
N GLU A 664 -4.74 9.74 -49.78
CA GLU A 664 -5.39 10.61 -48.80
C GLU A 664 -5.68 9.82 -47.51
N CYS A 665 -6.28 8.63 -47.62
CA CYS A 665 -6.54 7.74 -46.48
C CYS A 665 -5.26 7.39 -45.70
N ILE A 666 -4.17 7.06 -46.41
CA ILE A 666 -2.88 6.77 -45.81
C ILE A 666 -2.34 7.99 -45.06
N ASN A 667 -2.43 9.17 -45.67
CA ASN A 667 -1.93 10.40 -45.06
C ASN A 667 -2.71 10.73 -43.78
N ASP A 668 -4.04 10.58 -43.80
CA ASP A 668 -4.91 10.81 -42.65
C ASP A 668 -4.66 9.80 -41.53
N PHE A 669 -4.52 8.51 -41.87
CA PHE A 669 -4.29 7.46 -40.89
C PHE A 669 -2.93 7.55 -40.18
N VAL A 670 -1.90 8.01 -40.91
CA VAL A 670 -0.53 8.18 -40.39
C VAL A 670 -0.31 9.56 -39.75
N ALA A 671 -1.20 10.52 -39.97
CA ALA A 671 -1.06 11.87 -39.43
C ALA A 671 -0.99 11.87 -37.89
N PRO A 672 -0.15 12.74 -37.28
CA PRO A 672 -0.10 12.87 -35.83
C PRO A 672 -1.44 13.39 -35.28
N VAL A 673 -1.83 12.84 -34.12
CA VAL A 673 -3.11 13.15 -33.45
C VAL A 673 -3.28 14.66 -33.25
N LYS A 674 -4.31 15.25 -33.86
CA LYS A 674 -4.79 16.59 -33.49
C LYS A 674 -5.63 16.45 -32.21
N LYS A 675 -5.31 17.21 -31.16
CA LYS A 675 -6.07 17.22 -29.89
C LYS A 675 -7.57 17.43 -30.18
N GLY A 676 -8.41 16.47 -29.76
CA GLY A 676 -9.87 16.58 -29.82
C GLY A 676 -10.56 15.80 -30.96
N ASN A 677 -9.86 14.95 -31.72
CA ASN A 677 -10.49 14.05 -32.69
C ASN A 677 -10.50 12.60 -32.16
N ASP A 678 -11.69 12.01 -32.03
CA ASP A 678 -11.90 10.58 -31.66
C ASP A 678 -11.74 9.62 -32.86
N ILE A 679 -11.31 10.14 -34.01
CA ILE A 679 -11.12 9.41 -35.27
C ILE A 679 -9.97 8.40 -35.14
N LEU A 680 -10.21 7.16 -35.57
CA LEU A 680 -9.20 6.10 -35.60
C LEU A 680 -7.98 6.51 -36.44
N ASN A 681 -6.82 6.52 -35.80
CA ASN A 681 -5.52 6.67 -36.44
C ASN A 681 -4.55 5.60 -35.91
N MET A 682 -3.40 5.47 -36.57
CA MET A 682 -2.39 4.47 -36.24
C MET A 682 -1.96 4.52 -34.76
N HIS A 683 -1.68 5.71 -34.23
CA HIS A 683 -1.19 5.86 -32.86
C HIS A 683 -2.26 5.49 -31.83
N GLY A 684 -3.49 5.97 -32.04
CA GLY A 684 -4.64 5.66 -31.19
C GLY A 684 -4.91 4.15 -31.12
N GLY A 685 -4.96 3.47 -32.28
CA GLY A 685 -5.20 2.02 -32.31
C GLY A 685 -4.08 1.20 -31.66
N ILE A 686 -2.81 1.55 -31.91
CA ILE A 686 -1.67 0.90 -31.23
C ILE A 686 -1.76 1.08 -29.72
N ASP A 687 -2.15 2.26 -29.24
CA ASP A 687 -2.31 2.54 -27.82
C ASP A 687 -3.40 1.70 -27.17
N GLN A 688 -4.56 1.54 -27.84
CA GLN A 688 -5.62 0.66 -27.36
C GLN A 688 -5.18 -0.81 -27.27
N PHE A 689 -4.47 -1.30 -28.31
CA PHE A 689 -3.97 -2.67 -28.32
C PHE A 689 -2.94 -2.93 -27.21
N ILE A 690 -2.03 -1.99 -27.00
CA ILE A 690 -1.02 -2.09 -25.94
C ILE A 690 -1.67 -2.02 -24.56
N TYR A 691 -2.65 -1.14 -24.38
CA TYR A 691 -3.41 -1.02 -23.14
C TYR A 691 -4.06 -2.37 -22.80
N LEU A 692 -4.92 -2.91 -23.67
CA LEU A 692 -5.63 -4.16 -23.40
C LEU A 692 -4.68 -5.32 -23.11
N VAL A 693 -3.64 -5.48 -23.93
CA VAL A 693 -2.66 -6.57 -23.77
C VAL A 693 -1.90 -6.47 -22.44
N LYS A 694 -1.58 -5.27 -21.96
CA LYS A 694 -0.89 -5.05 -20.68
C LYS A 694 -1.83 -5.27 -19.50
N GLU A 695 -2.99 -4.64 -19.54
CA GLU A 695 -3.95 -4.64 -18.46
C GLU A 695 -4.56 -6.02 -18.24
N CYS A 696 -5.03 -6.69 -19.31
CA CYS A 696 -5.56 -8.05 -19.22
C CYS A 696 -4.49 -9.05 -18.75
N TYR A 697 -3.22 -8.84 -19.11
CA TYR A 697 -2.13 -9.68 -18.62
C TYR A 697 -1.93 -9.51 -17.11
N ALA A 698 -1.89 -8.28 -16.61
CA ALA A 698 -1.69 -8.01 -15.19
C ALA A 698 -2.86 -8.56 -14.35
N ASP A 699 -4.10 -8.38 -14.83
CA ASP A 699 -5.30 -8.97 -14.21
C ASP A 699 -5.22 -10.49 -14.14
N MET A 700 -4.94 -11.13 -15.28
CA MET A 700 -4.81 -12.58 -15.35
C MET A 700 -3.75 -13.09 -14.37
N ILE A 701 -2.56 -12.46 -14.29
CA ILE A 701 -1.52 -12.90 -13.35
C ILE A 701 -1.97 -12.72 -11.90
N CYS A 702 -2.65 -11.62 -11.58
CA CYS A 702 -3.17 -11.39 -10.23
C CYS A 702 -4.22 -12.42 -9.84
N ILE A 703 -5.19 -12.66 -10.73
CA ILE A 703 -6.24 -13.68 -10.60
C ILE A 703 -5.64 -15.06 -10.34
N LEU A 704 -4.68 -15.47 -11.18
CA LEU A 704 -4.01 -16.77 -11.04
C LEU A 704 -3.15 -16.87 -9.78
N ALA A 705 -2.45 -15.79 -9.39
CA ALA A 705 -1.57 -15.80 -8.21
C ALA A 705 -2.33 -15.87 -6.88
N LEU A 706 -3.48 -15.20 -6.80
CA LEU A 706 -4.26 -15.09 -5.56
C LEU A 706 -5.45 -16.06 -5.53
N HIS A 707 -5.74 -16.77 -6.63
CA HIS A 707 -6.96 -17.55 -6.81
C HIS A 707 -8.22 -16.71 -6.55
N LEU A 708 -8.28 -15.53 -7.17
CA LEU A 708 -9.39 -14.60 -6.99
C LEU A 708 -10.69 -15.22 -7.50
N SER A 709 -11.78 -15.12 -6.74
CA SER A 709 -13.10 -15.40 -7.31
C SER A 709 -13.45 -14.38 -8.39
N LEU A 710 -14.43 -14.69 -9.24
CA LEU A 710 -14.94 -13.71 -10.20
C LEU A 710 -15.48 -12.46 -9.47
N ALA A 711 -16.20 -12.65 -8.36
CA ALA A 711 -16.70 -11.57 -7.53
C ALA A 711 -15.58 -10.68 -6.97
N ASP A 712 -14.48 -11.27 -6.47
CA ASP A 712 -13.35 -10.50 -5.93
C ASP A 712 -12.67 -9.65 -7.01
N TYR A 713 -12.60 -10.16 -8.24
CA TYR A 713 -12.05 -9.46 -9.39
C TYR A 713 -12.93 -8.27 -9.82
N LEU A 714 -14.24 -8.48 -9.95
CA LEU A 714 -15.18 -7.42 -10.36
C LEU A 714 -15.30 -6.34 -9.28
N GLN A 715 -15.38 -6.74 -8.01
CA GLN A 715 -15.44 -5.83 -6.88
C GLN A 715 -14.23 -4.88 -6.82
N ALA A 716 -13.04 -5.33 -7.25
CA ALA A 716 -11.86 -4.47 -7.28
C ALA A 716 -11.99 -3.30 -8.28
N PHE A 717 -12.71 -3.47 -9.39
CA PHE A 717 -13.02 -2.36 -10.30
C PHE A 717 -14.05 -1.42 -9.68
N ILE A 718 -15.15 -1.98 -9.15
CA ILE A 718 -16.22 -1.20 -8.51
C ILE A 718 -15.66 -0.32 -7.39
N SER A 719 -14.84 -0.88 -6.49
CA SER A 719 -14.24 -0.12 -5.38
C SER A 719 -13.35 1.02 -5.88
N ASN A 720 -12.54 0.80 -6.92
CA ASN A 720 -11.70 1.85 -7.51
C ASN A 720 -12.53 2.96 -8.18
N LEU A 721 -13.70 2.65 -8.70
CA LEU A 721 -14.58 3.61 -9.37
C LEU A 721 -15.39 4.44 -8.39
N GLY A 722 -15.87 3.80 -7.32
CA GLY A 722 -16.50 4.51 -6.20
C GLY A 722 -15.58 5.59 -5.64
N GLU A 723 -14.28 5.33 -5.51
CA GLU A 723 -13.30 6.35 -5.10
C GLU A 723 -13.14 7.50 -6.11
N MET A 724 -13.40 7.25 -7.39
CA MET A 724 -13.43 8.28 -8.44
C MET A 724 -14.77 9.01 -8.55
N GLY A 725 -15.78 8.61 -7.76
CA GLY A 725 -17.14 9.14 -7.84
C GLY A 725 -17.87 8.76 -9.13
N LYS A 726 -17.58 7.57 -9.70
CA LYS A 726 -18.19 7.05 -10.92
C LYS A 726 -18.95 5.75 -10.65
N HIS A 727 -19.98 5.48 -11.44
CA HIS A 727 -20.81 4.28 -11.35
C HIS A 727 -20.54 3.26 -12.48
N ALA A 728 -20.98 2.01 -12.29
CA ALA A 728 -20.77 0.92 -13.23
C ALA A 728 -21.50 1.13 -14.59
N ASP A 729 -22.62 1.83 -14.59
CA ASP A 729 -23.40 2.18 -15.78
C ASP A 729 -22.67 3.14 -16.73
N GLU A 730 -21.81 4.02 -16.19
CA GLU A 730 -20.94 4.92 -16.97
C GLU A 730 -19.83 4.18 -17.76
N MET A 731 -19.78 2.85 -17.67
CA MET A 731 -18.66 2.04 -18.19
C MET A 731 -18.95 1.27 -19.48
N ALA A 732 -20.22 1.15 -19.87
CA ALA A 732 -20.62 0.42 -21.08
C ALA A 732 -19.90 0.94 -22.34
N ASP A 733 -19.60 2.25 -22.38
CA ASP A 733 -18.92 2.92 -23.49
C ASP A 733 -17.38 2.97 -23.34
N THR A 734 -16.80 2.24 -22.37
CA THR A 734 -15.35 2.22 -22.12
C THR A 734 -14.72 0.87 -22.50
N MET A 735 -13.39 0.85 -22.66
CA MET A 735 -12.64 -0.40 -22.88
C MET A 735 -12.67 -1.37 -21.70
N LEU A 736 -13.26 -0.99 -20.55
CA LEU A 736 -13.24 -1.83 -19.37
C LEU A 736 -14.02 -3.13 -19.58
N ILE A 737 -15.21 -3.06 -20.20
CA ILE A 737 -16.02 -4.26 -20.46
C ILE A 737 -15.27 -5.24 -21.36
N ALA A 738 -14.61 -4.73 -22.41
CA ALA A 738 -13.75 -5.55 -23.28
C ALA A 738 -12.60 -6.22 -22.50
N ARG A 739 -11.94 -5.47 -21.59
CA ARG A 739 -10.88 -5.99 -20.71
C ARG A 739 -11.40 -7.11 -19.80
N ILE A 740 -12.54 -6.90 -19.12
CA ILE A 740 -13.17 -7.88 -18.23
C ILE A 740 -13.56 -9.15 -19.02
N ALA A 741 -14.25 -8.98 -20.15
CA ALA A 741 -14.69 -10.06 -21.04
C ALA A 741 -13.52 -10.93 -21.54
N ILE A 742 -12.42 -10.30 -21.98
CA ILE A 742 -11.21 -11.02 -22.43
C ILE A 742 -10.62 -11.84 -21.28
N VAL A 743 -10.51 -11.28 -20.08
CA VAL A 743 -9.95 -11.96 -18.91
C VAL A 743 -10.86 -13.13 -18.49
N MET A 744 -12.18 -12.94 -18.45
CA MET A 744 -13.15 -14.02 -18.20
C MET A 744 -13.00 -15.17 -19.19
N CYS A 745 -12.92 -14.87 -20.49
CA CYS A 745 -12.69 -15.89 -21.53
C CYS A 745 -11.38 -16.66 -21.30
N VAL A 746 -10.29 -15.96 -20.96
CA VAL A 746 -8.97 -16.58 -20.76
C VAL A 746 -8.94 -17.41 -19.49
N VAL A 747 -9.52 -16.96 -18.39
CA VAL A 747 -9.48 -17.67 -17.10
C VAL A 747 -10.41 -18.90 -17.10
N ARG A 748 -11.59 -18.80 -17.73
CA ARG A 748 -12.54 -19.92 -17.89
C ARG A 748 -12.13 -20.94 -18.97
N TYR A 749 -11.17 -20.62 -19.84
CA TYR A 749 -10.83 -21.48 -20.97
C TYR A 749 -10.45 -22.91 -20.50
N PRO A 750 -11.09 -23.97 -21.05
CA PRO A 750 -11.00 -25.34 -20.54
C PRO A 750 -9.56 -25.84 -20.32
N ARG A 751 -9.37 -26.53 -19.19
CA ARG A 751 -8.06 -26.98 -18.71
C ARG A 751 -7.50 -28.16 -19.52
N ASP A 752 -8.35 -28.96 -20.14
CA ASP A 752 -8.00 -30.23 -20.79
C ASP A 752 -7.02 -30.06 -21.98
N ASN A 753 -7.14 -28.96 -22.74
CA ASN A 753 -6.23 -28.64 -23.84
C ASN A 753 -4.80 -28.27 -23.38
N GLU A 754 -4.62 -27.89 -22.12
CA GLU A 754 -3.30 -27.58 -21.53
C GLU A 754 -2.73 -28.78 -20.75
N LEU A 755 -3.59 -29.61 -20.14
CA LEU A 755 -3.23 -30.79 -19.36
C LEU A 755 -2.64 -31.94 -20.20
N GLU A 756 -3.04 -32.09 -21.47
CA GLU A 756 -2.43 -33.10 -22.38
C GLU A 756 -0.91 -32.90 -22.54
N LYS A 757 -0.40 -31.68 -22.36
CA LYS A 757 1.06 -31.42 -22.38
C LYS A 757 1.80 -31.86 -21.12
N TYR A 758 1.08 -32.15 -20.04
CA TYR A 758 1.65 -32.44 -18.72
C TYR A 758 1.09 -33.74 -18.12
N SER A 759 1.16 -34.82 -18.90
CA SER A 759 0.61 -36.15 -18.61
C SER A 759 1.09 -36.85 -17.31
N ASN A 760 1.96 -36.23 -16.51
CA ASN A 760 2.53 -36.79 -15.27
C ASN A 760 2.31 -35.89 -14.01
N ILE A 761 1.27 -35.06 -13.99
CA ILE A 761 0.94 -34.18 -12.85
C ILE A 761 0.24 -34.99 -11.74
N ASN A 762 0.73 -34.91 -10.50
CA ASN A 762 0.06 -35.52 -9.34
C ASN A 762 -1.05 -34.62 -8.75
N GLU A 763 -1.89 -35.16 -7.86
CA GLU A 763 -3.01 -34.42 -7.24
C GLU A 763 -2.59 -33.12 -6.54
N LYS A 764 -1.39 -33.04 -5.96
CA LYS A 764 -0.87 -31.82 -5.33
C LYS A 764 -0.47 -30.75 -6.35
N GLU A 765 -0.10 -31.16 -7.56
CA GLU A 765 0.26 -30.25 -8.65
C GLU A 765 -0.97 -29.74 -9.40
N GLN A 766 -2.06 -30.50 -9.41
CA GLN A 766 -3.35 -30.02 -9.93
C GLN A 766 -3.85 -28.79 -9.17
N GLN A 767 -3.52 -28.63 -7.89
CA GLN A 767 -3.90 -27.47 -7.08
C GLN A 767 -3.27 -26.14 -7.56
N ILE A 768 -2.20 -26.19 -8.36
CA ILE A 768 -1.54 -25.01 -8.95
C ILE A 768 -2.24 -24.57 -10.24
N ILE A 769 -2.89 -25.50 -10.93
CA ILE A 769 -3.65 -25.22 -12.14
C ILE A 769 -5.05 -24.79 -11.72
N TRP A 770 -5.28 -23.49 -11.70
CA TRP A 770 -6.49 -22.90 -11.19
C TRP A 770 -7.14 -21.96 -12.21
N GLY A 771 -8.46 -21.90 -12.23
CA GLY A 771 -9.24 -21.01 -13.08
C GLY A 771 -10.71 -21.14 -12.73
N TRP A 772 -11.53 -20.19 -13.18
CA TRP A 772 -12.95 -20.15 -12.85
C TRP A 772 -13.71 -21.36 -13.43
N GLY A 773 -14.49 -22.01 -12.58
CA GLY A 773 -15.47 -23.03 -12.98
C GLY A 773 -16.78 -22.38 -13.42
N ASP A 774 -17.72 -23.20 -13.88
CA ASP A 774 -19.05 -22.72 -14.27
C ASP A 774 -19.90 -22.28 -13.06
N ASP A 775 -19.53 -22.72 -11.85
CA ASP A 775 -20.17 -22.39 -10.57
C ASP A 775 -19.80 -21.00 -10.03
N GLU A 776 -18.81 -20.31 -10.61
CA GLU A 776 -18.40 -18.97 -10.15
C GLU A 776 -19.47 -17.90 -10.40
N LEU A 777 -20.31 -18.09 -11.42
CA LEU A 777 -21.41 -17.18 -11.76
C LEU A 777 -22.50 -17.21 -10.68
N GLU A 778 -22.84 -18.41 -10.19
CA GLU A 778 -23.86 -18.62 -9.16
C GLU A 778 -23.47 -18.03 -7.80
N LYS A 779 -22.21 -17.63 -7.61
CA LYS A 779 -21.69 -17.03 -6.37
C LYS A 779 -21.82 -15.51 -6.34
N ILE A 780 -22.16 -14.87 -7.46
CA ILE A 780 -22.40 -13.43 -7.51
C ILE A 780 -23.79 -13.17 -6.95
N GLU A 781 -23.91 -12.19 -6.05
CA GLU A 781 -25.20 -11.80 -5.48
C GLU A 781 -26.10 -11.19 -6.58
N GLU A 782 -27.34 -11.69 -6.69
CA GLU A 782 -28.36 -11.16 -7.58
C GLU A 782 -28.61 -9.67 -7.28
N GLU A 783 -28.84 -8.86 -8.33
CA GLU A 783 -29.07 -7.41 -8.23
C GLU A 783 -27.89 -6.58 -7.66
N SER A 784 -26.67 -7.12 -7.64
CA SER A 784 -25.45 -6.38 -7.26
C SER A 784 -24.77 -5.69 -8.46
N GLU A 785 -23.98 -4.64 -8.22
CA GLU A 785 -23.13 -4.01 -9.27
C GLU A 785 -22.14 -5.01 -9.90
N CYS A 786 -21.74 -6.06 -9.17
CA CYS A 786 -20.94 -7.15 -9.73
C CYS A 786 -21.73 -7.96 -10.77
N CYS A 787 -23.03 -8.20 -10.55
CA CYS A 787 -23.91 -8.88 -11.49
C CYS A 787 -24.04 -8.06 -12.78
N GLU A 788 -24.25 -6.75 -12.67
CA GLU A 788 -24.35 -5.86 -13.84
C GLU A 788 -23.07 -5.90 -14.71
N LEU A 789 -21.88 -5.79 -14.10
CA LEU A 789 -20.62 -5.87 -14.84
C LEU A 789 -20.38 -7.23 -15.47
N GLU A 790 -20.77 -8.31 -14.78
CA GLU A 790 -20.65 -9.67 -15.30
C GLU A 790 -21.56 -9.86 -16.53
N GLU A 791 -22.83 -9.48 -16.43
CA GLU A 791 -23.81 -9.56 -17.52
C GLU A 791 -23.32 -8.79 -18.74
N LEU A 792 -22.87 -7.55 -18.58
CA LEU A 792 -22.31 -6.74 -19.66
C LEU A 792 -21.08 -7.40 -20.32
N ALA A 793 -20.19 -8.00 -19.52
CA ALA A 793 -19.01 -8.69 -20.03
C ALA A 793 -19.35 -10.02 -20.73
N THR A 794 -20.37 -10.72 -20.26
CA THR A 794 -20.89 -11.95 -20.87
C THR A 794 -21.59 -11.64 -22.19
N GLU A 795 -22.47 -10.64 -22.24
CA GLU A 795 -23.09 -10.14 -23.47
C GLU A 795 -22.04 -9.72 -24.50
N PHE A 796 -21.02 -8.97 -24.05
CA PHE A 796 -19.89 -8.59 -24.90
C PHE A 796 -19.18 -9.84 -25.48
N SER A 797 -18.92 -10.83 -24.63
CA SER A 797 -18.24 -12.08 -25.04
C SER A 797 -19.07 -12.87 -26.04
N GLU A 798 -20.37 -13.03 -25.79
CA GLU A 798 -21.28 -13.73 -26.69
C GLU A 798 -21.39 -13.02 -28.04
N HIS A 799 -21.52 -11.69 -28.02
CA HIS A 799 -21.71 -10.90 -29.23
C HIS A 799 -20.44 -10.81 -30.08
N TYR A 800 -19.31 -10.40 -29.48
CA TYR A 800 -18.09 -10.05 -30.22
C TYR A 800 -17.05 -11.16 -30.29
N ILE A 801 -17.03 -12.10 -29.34
CA ILE A 801 -16.00 -13.16 -29.26
C ILE A 801 -16.53 -14.49 -29.80
N ALA A 802 -17.69 -14.95 -29.29
CA ALA A 802 -18.24 -16.27 -29.59
C ALA A 802 -18.93 -16.30 -30.95
N ASN A 803 -19.87 -15.39 -31.19
CA ASN A 803 -20.64 -15.32 -32.43
C ASN A 803 -19.86 -14.68 -33.58
N THR A 804 -20.26 -14.97 -34.82
CA THR A 804 -19.68 -14.32 -36.00
C THR A 804 -20.21 -12.89 -36.07
N TYR A 805 -19.47 -11.95 -35.48
CA TYR A 805 -19.77 -10.53 -35.57
C TYR A 805 -19.11 -9.91 -36.80
N LYS A 806 -19.91 -9.20 -37.60
CA LYS A 806 -19.42 -8.38 -38.71
C LYS A 806 -19.42 -6.92 -38.25
N MET A 807 -18.22 -6.39 -38.01
CA MET A 807 -18.04 -5.01 -37.59
C MET A 807 -18.56 -4.03 -38.64
N ASP A 808 -19.28 -3.00 -38.19
CA ASP A 808 -19.66 -1.89 -39.06
C ASP A 808 -18.42 -1.04 -39.38
N LEU A 809 -17.98 -1.09 -40.63
CA LEU A 809 -16.83 -0.33 -41.11
C LEU A 809 -17.08 1.19 -41.06
N LYS A 810 -18.34 1.65 -41.06
CA LYS A 810 -18.66 3.08 -40.96
C LYS A 810 -18.42 3.61 -39.55
N ALA A 811 -18.72 2.82 -38.53
CA ALA A 811 -18.48 3.18 -37.13
C ALA A 811 -16.97 3.38 -36.86
N LEU A 812 -16.14 2.54 -37.48
CA LEU A 812 -14.67 2.54 -37.33
C LEU A 812 -13.97 3.87 -37.64
N ILE A 813 -14.52 4.68 -38.56
CA ILE A 813 -13.93 5.98 -38.91
C ILE A 813 -14.22 7.02 -37.82
N ASN A 814 -15.31 6.86 -37.09
CA ASN A 814 -15.82 7.87 -36.18
C ASN A 814 -15.29 7.69 -34.74
N ASN A 815 -14.92 6.48 -34.33
CA ASN A 815 -14.43 6.20 -32.98
C ASN A 815 -13.26 5.18 -32.97
N VAL A 816 -12.13 5.57 -32.37
CA VAL A 816 -10.95 4.72 -32.19
C VAL A 816 -11.24 3.47 -31.36
N VAL A 817 -12.22 3.48 -30.47
CA VAL A 817 -12.54 2.35 -29.58
C VAL A 817 -13.15 1.18 -30.36
N ASP A 818 -13.89 1.47 -31.44
CA ASP A 818 -14.63 0.47 -32.21
C ASP A 818 -13.72 -0.59 -32.85
N ILE A 819 -12.43 -0.28 -33.08
CA ILE A 819 -11.46 -1.24 -33.60
C ILE A 819 -11.28 -2.46 -32.69
N ILE A 820 -11.53 -2.30 -31.39
CA ILE A 820 -11.39 -3.37 -30.40
C ILE A 820 -12.50 -4.42 -30.58
N TYR A 821 -13.64 -4.04 -31.16
CA TYR A 821 -14.78 -4.94 -31.34
C TYR A 821 -14.61 -5.90 -32.53
N ASP A 822 -13.51 -5.81 -33.30
CA ASP A 822 -13.18 -6.82 -34.31
C ASP A 822 -12.80 -8.16 -33.66
N GLN A 823 -13.56 -9.20 -34.04
CA GLN A 823 -13.40 -10.54 -33.51
C GLN A 823 -12.00 -11.15 -33.74
N LYS A 824 -11.32 -10.85 -34.87
CA LYS A 824 -9.97 -11.39 -35.13
C LYS A 824 -8.95 -10.76 -34.18
N ILE A 825 -9.10 -9.46 -33.87
CA ILE A 825 -8.27 -8.73 -32.90
C ILE A 825 -8.47 -9.32 -31.49
N LEU A 826 -9.71 -9.42 -31.01
CA LEU A 826 -10.03 -10.01 -29.69
C LEU A 826 -9.47 -11.42 -29.54
N LYS A 827 -9.67 -12.28 -30.55
CA LYS A 827 -9.14 -13.65 -30.56
C LYS A 827 -7.62 -13.69 -30.52
N GLU A 828 -6.92 -12.73 -31.13
CA GLU A 828 -5.46 -12.69 -31.08
C GLU A 828 -4.93 -12.23 -29.71
N ILE A 829 -5.63 -11.31 -29.02
CA ILE A 829 -5.34 -10.95 -27.63
C ILE A 829 -5.50 -12.19 -26.73
N ILE A 830 -6.63 -12.89 -26.84
CA ILE A 830 -6.92 -14.12 -26.06
C ILE A 830 -5.85 -15.19 -26.31
N ARG A 831 -5.44 -15.42 -27.56
CA ARG A 831 -4.36 -16.37 -27.90
C ARG A 831 -3.05 -16.02 -27.23
N TYR A 832 -2.68 -14.74 -27.22
CA TYR A 832 -1.47 -14.28 -26.53
C TYR A 832 -1.58 -14.54 -25.02
N LEU A 833 -2.70 -14.19 -24.40
CA LEU A 833 -2.92 -14.37 -22.95
C LEU A 833 -2.93 -15.85 -22.55
N LEU A 834 -3.58 -16.72 -23.33
CA LEU A 834 -3.53 -18.19 -23.11
C LEU A 834 -2.10 -18.72 -23.16
N LYS A 835 -1.24 -18.18 -24.03
CA LYS A 835 0.18 -18.53 -24.04
C LYS A 835 0.89 -18.09 -22.76
N CYS A 836 0.62 -16.88 -22.29
CA CYS A 836 1.14 -16.39 -21.00
C CYS A 836 0.65 -17.23 -19.82
N ARG A 837 -0.62 -17.65 -19.82
CA ARG A 837 -1.22 -18.55 -18.82
C ARG A 837 -0.52 -19.91 -18.79
N ALA A 838 -0.33 -20.53 -19.95
CA ALA A 838 0.39 -21.80 -20.06
C ALA A 838 1.84 -21.69 -19.56
N GLU A 839 2.51 -20.58 -19.88
CA GLU A 839 3.87 -20.28 -19.41
C GLU A 839 3.91 -20.04 -17.89
N TYR A 840 2.90 -19.37 -17.33
CA TYR A 840 2.73 -19.18 -15.90
C TYR A 840 2.66 -20.51 -15.16
N TYR A 841 1.76 -21.42 -15.56
CA TYR A 841 1.67 -22.74 -14.94
C TYR A 841 2.96 -23.54 -15.08
N ARG A 842 3.60 -23.49 -16.25
CA ARG A 842 4.89 -24.17 -16.50
C ARG A 842 5.96 -23.77 -15.48
N GLU A 843 6.01 -22.48 -15.13
CA GLU A 843 6.97 -21.96 -14.16
C GLU A 843 6.53 -22.23 -12.71
N MET A 844 5.24 -22.12 -12.39
CA MET A 844 4.72 -22.35 -11.03
C MET A 844 4.73 -23.83 -10.61
N LEU A 845 4.65 -24.77 -11.57
CA LEU A 845 4.78 -26.21 -11.30
C LEU A 845 6.20 -26.61 -10.87
N GLN A 846 7.21 -25.76 -11.06
CA GLN A 846 8.57 -26.05 -10.61
C GLN A 846 8.67 -26.02 -9.07
N VAL A 847 9.36 -27.00 -8.47
CA VAL A 847 9.38 -27.26 -7.01
C VAL A 847 9.68 -26.00 -6.18
N HIS A 848 10.65 -25.18 -6.60
CA HIS A 848 11.04 -23.96 -5.89
C HIS A 848 9.97 -22.86 -5.89
N ASN A 849 9.08 -22.81 -6.88
CA ASN A 849 8.04 -21.78 -7.00
C ASN A 849 6.75 -22.13 -6.25
N LYS A 850 6.49 -23.43 -6.01
CA LYS A 850 5.32 -23.89 -5.25
C LYS A 850 5.23 -23.27 -3.85
N LYS A 851 6.38 -23.13 -3.18
CA LYS A 851 6.45 -22.53 -1.85
C LYS A 851 6.06 -21.05 -1.87
N ASN A 852 6.62 -20.28 -2.80
CA ASN A 852 6.33 -18.85 -2.94
C ASN A 852 4.84 -18.61 -3.27
N MET A 853 4.27 -19.47 -4.11
CA MET A 853 2.86 -19.43 -4.46
C MET A 853 1.95 -19.71 -3.25
N ALA A 854 2.26 -20.75 -2.46
CA ALA A 854 1.52 -21.04 -1.24
C ALA A 854 1.61 -19.92 -0.19
N GLU A 855 2.76 -19.27 -0.07
CA GLU A 855 2.95 -18.11 0.82
C GLU A 855 2.05 -16.93 0.41
N ILE A 856 1.92 -16.66 -0.90
CA ILE A 856 1.06 -15.59 -1.43
C ILE A 856 -0.44 -15.91 -1.24
N MET A 857 -0.86 -17.15 -1.53
CA MET A 857 -2.24 -17.55 -1.27
C MET A 857 -2.60 -17.47 0.21
N GLN A 858 -1.69 -17.91 1.08
CA GLN A 858 -1.89 -17.83 2.51
C GLN A 858 -2.04 -16.38 2.96
N PHE A 859 -1.23 -15.48 2.40
CA PHE A 859 -1.33 -14.04 2.65
C PHE A 859 -2.72 -13.50 2.31
N TYR A 860 -3.22 -13.80 1.10
CA TYR A 860 -4.53 -13.32 0.66
C TYR A 860 -5.66 -13.90 1.52
N ARG A 861 -5.58 -15.18 1.89
CA ARG A 861 -6.53 -15.80 2.82
C ARG A 861 -6.50 -15.16 4.20
N THR A 862 -5.32 -14.80 4.72
CA THR A 862 -5.18 -14.16 6.04
C THR A 862 -5.97 -12.86 6.11
N VAL A 863 -5.93 -12.02 5.07
CA VAL A 863 -6.68 -10.75 5.05
C VAL A 863 -8.19 -10.91 4.80
N GLN A 864 -8.65 -12.15 4.56
CA GLN A 864 -10.06 -12.52 4.41
C GLN A 864 -10.59 -13.31 5.62
N MET A 865 -9.77 -13.55 6.65
CA MET A 865 -10.20 -14.32 7.82
C MET A 865 -11.24 -13.55 8.64
N ASP A 866 -12.37 -14.20 8.92
CA ASP A 866 -13.37 -13.67 9.86
C ASP A 866 -12.89 -13.79 11.33
N ASP A 867 -12.07 -14.80 11.63
CA ASP A 867 -11.50 -15.02 12.95
C ASP A 867 -10.35 -14.03 13.21
N THR A 868 -10.62 -13.05 14.06
CA THR A 868 -9.74 -11.90 14.30
C THR A 868 -8.47 -12.29 15.04
N GLU A 869 -8.59 -13.08 16.10
CA GLU A 869 -7.46 -13.63 16.85
C GLU A 869 -6.47 -14.33 15.90
N LYS A 870 -7.00 -15.19 15.01
CA LYS A 870 -6.19 -15.86 13.98
C LYS A 870 -5.62 -14.89 12.97
N MET A 871 -6.40 -13.94 12.46
CA MET A 871 -5.94 -12.94 11.50
C MET A 871 -4.74 -12.15 12.05
N PHE A 872 -4.86 -11.57 13.25
CA PHE A 872 -3.76 -10.81 13.87
C PHE A 872 -2.53 -11.68 14.15
N SER A 873 -2.74 -12.93 14.59
CA SER A 873 -1.66 -13.90 14.80
C SER A 873 -0.91 -14.19 13.50
N GLU A 874 -1.63 -14.45 12.41
CA GLU A 874 -1.04 -14.71 11.09
C GLU A 874 -0.35 -13.46 10.50
N ILE A 875 -0.93 -12.26 10.64
CA ILE A 875 -0.27 -11.00 10.28
C ILE A 875 1.06 -10.85 11.04
N GLY A 876 1.07 -11.11 12.35
CA GLY A 876 2.27 -11.09 13.17
C GLY A 876 3.34 -12.08 12.69
N LYS A 877 2.94 -13.31 12.31
CA LYS A 877 3.84 -14.32 11.74
C LYS A 877 4.42 -13.89 10.40
N ILE A 878 3.60 -13.33 9.51
CA ILE A 878 4.01 -12.82 8.20
C ILE A 878 5.06 -11.72 8.36
N ILE A 879 4.81 -10.74 9.22
CA ILE A 879 5.73 -9.62 9.49
C ILE A 879 7.04 -10.13 10.10
N SER A 880 6.96 -11.02 11.09
CA SER A 880 8.15 -11.60 11.74
C SER A 880 8.99 -12.43 10.77
N GLN A 881 8.35 -13.17 9.86
CA GLN A 881 9.05 -13.92 8.83
C GLN A 881 9.67 -12.99 7.78
N TYR A 882 8.97 -11.92 7.41
CA TYR A 882 9.52 -10.91 6.50
C TYR A 882 10.75 -10.22 7.08
N GLU A 883 10.72 -9.83 8.36
CA GLU A 883 11.88 -9.27 9.05
C GLU A 883 13.07 -10.24 9.01
N LYS A 884 12.85 -11.54 9.30
CA LYS A 884 13.90 -12.57 9.22
C LYS A 884 14.50 -12.66 7.82
N ASP A 885 13.66 -12.66 6.80
CA ASP A 885 14.11 -12.76 5.40
C ASP A 885 14.94 -11.55 4.99
N ILE A 886 14.51 -10.33 5.34
CA ILE A 886 15.28 -9.11 5.07
C ILE A 886 16.61 -9.13 5.81
N ARG A 887 16.65 -9.59 7.06
CA ARG A 887 17.91 -9.70 7.82
C ARG A 887 18.86 -10.72 7.21
N VAL A 888 18.36 -11.84 6.69
CA VAL A 888 19.19 -12.81 5.93
C VAL A 888 19.74 -12.14 4.68
N GLU A 889 18.90 -11.44 3.92
CA GLU A 889 19.31 -10.74 2.70
C GLU A 889 20.36 -9.64 2.97
N MET A 890 20.21 -8.90 4.07
CA MET A 890 21.21 -7.95 4.56
C MET A 890 22.54 -8.61 4.93
N GLY A 891 22.53 -9.87 5.39
CA GLY A 891 23.73 -10.63 5.74
C GLY A 891 24.41 -11.30 4.54
N GLU A 892 23.65 -11.65 3.50
CA GLU A 892 24.16 -12.22 2.24
C GLU A 892 24.81 -11.16 1.34
N MET A 893 24.28 -9.93 1.34
CA MET A 893 24.90 -8.76 0.71
C MET A 893 26.12 -8.30 1.48
#